data_AF-A0A2W6CM86-F1
#
_entry.id   AF-A0A2W6CM86-F1
#
_cell.length_a   1.000
_cell.length_b   1.000
_cell.length_c   1.000
_cell.angle_alpha   90.00
_cell.angle_beta   90.00
_cell.angle_gamma   90.00
#
_symmetry.space_group_name_H-M   'P 1'
#
loop_
_entity.id
_entity.type
_entity.pdbx_description
1 polymer ?
#
loop_
_entity_poly.entity_id
_entity_poly.type
_entity_poly.pdbx_seq_one_letter_code
_entity_poly.pdbx_strand_id
1 'polypeptide(L)'
;MAQAQLAAALADRGVELGEDPGEALDEAMDDGDGRVTMLADERWASLPALLAGRVFTHRLTGPEVEHDMLQVTPDLEPVAMLTEREEYQRLADGSPVVSVLIPFDTDIVAERGVPLDLIGDHGALLLRPGYLRELGLGGGDVIALGLAEDGLLLESVPEPVVTAERVAGLGQRLSSVLATEPNEPMPLDDAVWTVCADDPTLFTEPLPPLGEALDVCGLAHDGEWLAEQGFDFRRWRVENRCAAMARRYDLSADEALAVLVIVTMYDRVADLHAAALSGQEGDRAELSALAAEIIGQPEPSTTNPDRDHGAGTTVKAATVRATTEFLAEPAVAEAVLAETIGSGGDGAAALALFAETLEPMAPRAARPALLWLGGKAHERLADLTQAEAAFHAAESVDPQWPPALVDLARYASDRGDAARGLALLRRAGTPADHELVKLLEQYQAMPRPDIGRNQPCWCGSGRKYKKCHLQHEQLPLDERAAWLYQKAGMFLLDGPWRGDVIEAAEVRAQFAEDPYAMFGALGDPLVTDAVLFEGGAFAEFVATRGALLPDDERLLAEQWLLIDRSVYEIERVQRGEGFTMRDLRTGDVHQVRERTASQALKAGALVCARVVPAGAATQIFGGIELVALHQRDELIMLLDSRPDPLELVAFLTRRFAPPALLNTEGDPLVLCQATLKTGDPAALSAALDETYQRDDTDTAHWIEYVTTDGLERIRATLHLEGHELTIDTNSEARFERVLDTVRPLDPTLTIVDQSRQPARDAREVAALAAGTAPAHEDSADRLDPADPDVAAALDRFIHDYELKWLDQTIPALAGHTPRQAAADPTRRGDLIRLLDSFPTHHDNPGTMNPDRLRAALDLR
;
A
#
# COMPACT_ATOMS: atom_id res chain seq x y z
N MET A 1 29.67 9.37 -10.84
CA MET A 1 29.92 8.61 -12.10
C MET A 1 28.71 8.76 -12.99
N ALA A 2 28.83 8.73 -14.32
CA ALA A 2 27.62 8.70 -15.16
C ALA A 2 26.90 7.33 -15.03
N GLN A 3 25.58 7.28 -15.28
CA GLN A 3 24.77 6.06 -15.12
C GLN A 3 25.36 4.85 -15.86
N ALA A 4 25.77 5.03 -17.13
CA ALA A 4 26.42 3.98 -17.92
C ALA A 4 27.74 3.47 -17.33
N GLN A 5 28.49 4.33 -16.60
CA GLN A 5 29.73 3.92 -15.93
C GLN A 5 29.43 3.16 -14.64
N LEU A 6 28.36 3.50 -13.93
CA LEU A 6 27.90 2.77 -12.75
C LEU A 6 27.43 1.37 -13.14
N ALA A 7 26.58 1.27 -14.17
CA ALA A 7 26.14 -0.01 -14.73
C ALA A 7 27.34 -0.88 -15.16
N ALA A 8 28.32 -0.30 -15.86
CA ALA A 8 29.54 -1.01 -16.24
C ALA A 8 30.36 -1.46 -15.03
N ALA A 9 30.51 -0.62 -13.99
CA ALA A 9 31.26 -0.96 -12.79
C ALA A 9 30.55 -2.03 -11.92
N LEU A 10 29.22 -2.10 -11.96
CA LEU A 10 28.42 -3.14 -11.31
C LEU A 10 28.52 -4.45 -12.10
N ALA A 11 28.43 -4.40 -13.43
CA ALA A 11 28.64 -5.56 -14.29
C ALA A 11 30.06 -6.13 -14.15
N ASP A 12 31.09 -5.28 -14.09
CA ASP A 12 32.48 -5.68 -13.83
C ASP A 12 32.68 -6.35 -12.46
N ARG A 13 31.77 -6.09 -11.51
CA ARG A 13 31.72 -6.73 -10.18
C ARG A 13 30.79 -7.95 -10.13
N GLY A 14 30.23 -8.37 -11.27
CA GLY A 14 29.38 -9.55 -11.39
C GLY A 14 27.92 -9.33 -10.99
N VAL A 15 27.46 -8.08 -10.91
CA VAL A 15 26.04 -7.76 -10.66
C VAL A 15 25.29 -7.75 -12.00
N GLU A 16 24.32 -8.66 -12.16
CA GLU A 16 23.45 -8.71 -13.35
C GLU A 16 22.22 -7.81 -13.15
N LEU A 17 22.11 -6.74 -13.95
CA LEU A 17 21.03 -5.74 -13.88
C LEU A 17 19.89 -5.99 -14.89
N GLY A 18 19.81 -7.19 -15.48
CA GLY A 18 18.75 -7.55 -16.42
C GLY A 18 18.89 -6.97 -17.84
N GLU A 19 17.78 -7.01 -18.60
CA GLU A 19 17.74 -6.60 -20.03
C GLU A 19 17.79 -5.09 -20.25
N ASP A 20 17.29 -4.30 -19.28
CA ASP A 20 17.43 -2.85 -19.23
C ASP A 20 18.14 -2.40 -17.94
N PRO A 21 19.49 -2.40 -17.93
CA PRO A 21 20.25 -1.98 -16.76
C PRO A 21 19.99 -0.54 -16.32
N GLY A 22 19.51 0.32 -17.22
CA GLY A 22 19.21 1.72 -16.90
C GLY A 22 17.94 1.80 -16.05
N GLU A 23 16.85 1.22 -16.55
CA GLU A 23 15.58 1.15 -15.82
C GLU A 23 15.72 0.37 -14.51
N ALA A 24 16.45 -0.74 -14.49
CA ALA A 24 16.68 -1.52 -13.27
C ALA A 24 17.52 -0.77 -12.22
N LEU A 25 18.43 0.11 -12.67
CA LEU A 25 19.18 1.00 -11.76
C LEU A 25 18.30 2.12 -11.22
N ASP A 26 17.45 2.69 -12.06
CA ASP A 26 16.54 3.76 -11.67
C ASP A 26 15.49 3.21 -10.67
N GLU A 27 14.87 2.06 -10.94
CA GLU A 27 13.93 1.39 -10.03
C GLU A 27 14.58 0.96 -8.70
N ALA A 28 15.77 0.34 -8.74
CA ALA A 28 16.46 -0.08 -7.51
C ALA A 28 16.92 1.08 -6.61
N MET A 29 16.90 2.30 -7.15
CA MET A 29 17.38 3.50 -6.46
C MET A 29 16.26 4.46 -6.05
N ASP A 30 15.10 4.38 -6.70
CA ASP A 30 13.85 5.01 -6.25
C ASP A 30 13.33 4.41 -4.92
N ASP A 31 13.87 3.27 -4.47
CA ASP A 31 13.57 2.63 -3.18
C ASP A 31 14.03 3.43 -1.94
N GLY A 32 14.74 4.56 -2.12
CA GLY A 32 15.05 5.48 -1.03
C GLY A 32 16.02 4.92 0.02
N ASP A 33 16.95 4.04 -0.34
CA ASP A 33 17.82 3.37 0.65
C ASP A 33 18.97 4.24 1.19
N GLY A 34 19.13 5.48 0.69
CA GLY A 34 20.12 6.46 1.11
C GLY A 34 21.60 6.08 0.82
N ARG A 35 21.91 5.00 0.10
CA ARG A 35 23.30 4.58 -0.18
C ARG A 35 23.90 5.26 -1.39
N VAL A 36 23.10 5.49 -2.42
CA VAL A 36 23.54 6.11 -3.67
C VAL A 36 22.55 7.22 -4.01
N THR A 37 23.08 8.39 -4.39
CA THR A 37 22.28 9.56 -4.76
C THR A 37 22.72 10.11 -6.11
N MET A 38 21.79 10.78 -6.80
CA MET A 38 22.08 11.54 -8.02
C MET A 38 22.48 12.97 -7.62
N LEU A 39 23.62 13.43 -8.12
CA LEU A 39 24.07 14.81 -7.97
C LEU A 39 23.34 15.72 -8.96
N ALA A 40 23.37 17.02 -8.70
CA ALA A 40 22.73 18.05 -9.54
C ALA A 40 23.23 18.11 -10.99
N ASP A 41 24.37 17.47 -11.30
CA ASP A 41 24.92 17.35 -12.65
C ASP A 41 24.80 15.93 -13.23
N GLU A 42 23.80 15.18 -12.77
CA GLU A 42 23.43 13.82 -13.21
C GLU A 42 24.52 12.77 -12.94
N ARG A 43 25.53 13.09 -12.12
CA ARG A 43 26.52 12.11 -11.65
C ARG A 43 25.97 11.36 -10.44
N TRP A 44 26.18 10.06 -10.40
CA TRP A 44 25.88 9.22 -9.24
C TRP A 44 27.02 9.21 -8.22
N ALA A 45 26.69 9.25 -6.94
CA ALA A 45 27.65 9.18 -5.83
C ALA A 45 27.17 8.23 -4.72
N SER A 46 28.10 7.50 -4.10
CA SER A 46 27.81 6.81 -2.83
C SER A 46 27.76 7.85 -1.72
N LEU A 47 26.60 8.03 -1.10
CA LEU A 47 26.38 9.05 -0.09
C LEU A 47 27.27 8.83 1.16
N PRO A 48 27.38 7.61 1.72
CA PRO A 48 28.33 7.36 2.81
C PRO A 48 29.78 7.67 2.44
N ALA A 49 30.23 7.28 1.24
CA ALA A 49 31.60 7.55 0.79
C ALA A 49 31.83 9.05 0.54
N LEU A 50 30.80 9.77 0.09
CA LEU A 50 30.84 11.21 -0.14
C LEU A 50 30.83 11.99 1.18
N LEU A 51 30.20 11.50 2.24
CA LEU A 51 30.13 12.19 3.53
C LEU A 51 31.23 11.75 4.50
N ALA A 52 31.90 10.62 4.25
CA ALA A 52 33.01 10.14 5.06
C ALA A 52 34.09 11.23 5.25
N GLY A 53 34.40 11.52 6.51
CA GLY A 53 35.40 12.53 6.89
C GLY A 53 34.96 13.99 6.71
N ARG A 54 33.68 14.25 6.39
CA ARG A 54 33.10 15.59 6.36
C ARG A 54 32.27 15.85 7.62
N VAL A 55 32.19 17.12 8.01
CA VAL A 55 31.48 17.60 9.18
C VAL A 55 30.62 18.82 8.82
N PHE A 56 29.37 18.77 9.26
CA PHE A 56 28.38 19.84 9.12
C PHE A 56 28.09 20.43 10.49
N THR A 57 28.04 21.75 10.60
CA THR A 57 27.83 22.42 11.88
C THR A 57 26.42 22.93 12.02
N HIS A 58 25.91 22.93 13.24
CA HIS A 58 24.58 23.42 13.56
C HIS A 58 24.60 24.19 14.87
N ARG A 59 23.85 25.29 14.94
CA ARG A 59 23.77 26.14 16.13
C ARG A 59 22.52 25.80 16.92
N LEU A 60 22.72 25.27 18.12
CA LEU A 60 21.63 24.82 18.98
C LEU A 60 20.74 25.97 19.45
N THR A 61 19.44 25.77 19.38
CA THR A 61 18.44 26.65 19.98
C THR A 61 18.06 26.19 21.40
N GLY A 62 17.36 27.06 22.14
CA GLY A 62 16.84 26.72 23.47
C GLY A 62 15.91 25.50 23.46
N PRO A 63 14.89 25.45 22.57
CA PRO A 63 14.00 24.30 22.45
C PRO A 63 14.71 22.99 22.09
N GLU A 64 15.73 23.04 21.22
CA GLU A 64 16.50 21.86 20.85
C GLU A 64 17.23 21.23 22.02
N VAL A 65 17.85 22.06 22.87
CA VAL A 65 18.49 21.61 24.11
C VAL A 65 17.47 21.18 25.17
N GLU A 66 16.25 21.73 25.13
CA GLU A 66 15.19 21.35 26.05
C GLU A 66 14.65 19.95 25.77
N HIS A 67 14.49 19.62 24.50
CA HIS A 67 13.84 18.40 24.02
C HIS A 67 14.80 17.31 23.50
N ASP A 68 16.12 17.60 23.50
CA ASP A 68 17.16 16.75 22.93
C ASP A 68 16.82 16.36 21.49
N MET A 69 16.61 17.37 20.66
CA MET A 69 16.35 17.25 19.22
C MET A 69 17.29 18.16 18.44
N LEU A 70 17.49 17.85 17.16
CA LEU A 70 18.21 18.69 16.20
C LEU A 70 17.31 18.94 14.99
N GLN A 71 17.10 20.21 14.64
CA GLN A 71 16.48 20.57 13.38
C GLN A 71 17.38 20.14 12.23
N VAL A 72 16.79 19.50 11.23
CA VAL A 72 17.53 19.04 10.06
C VAL A 72 17.89 20.24 9.17
N THR A 73 16.90 21.05 8.84
CA THR A 73 17.04 22.09 7.83
C THR A 73 17.53 23.42 8.41
N PRO A 74 18.44 24.15 7.73
CA PRO A 74 19.16 23.75 6.51
C PRO A 74 20.50 23.03 6.80
N ASP A 75 20.93 22.99 8.06
CA ASP A 75 22.34 22.74 8.41
C ASP A 75 22.76 21.26 8.31
N LEU A 76 21.83 20.36 8.62
CA LEU A 76 22.06 18.92 8.72
C LEU A 76 21.38 18.15 7.59
N GLU A 77 20.69 18.83 6.67
CA GLU A 77 20.08 18.28 5.45
C GLU A 77 21.02 17.29 4.73
N PRO A 78 22.30 17.63 4.46
CA PRO A 78 23.18 16.75 3.71
C PRO A 78 23.52 15.43 4.42
N VAL A 79 23.21 15.31 5.71
CA VAL A 79 23.47 14.13 6.55
C VAL A 79 22.18 13.38 6.86
N ALA A 80 21.03 14.05 6.89
CA ALA A 80 19.76 13.49 7.37
C ALA A 80 19.29 12.28 6.54
N MET A 81 19.45 12.30 5.21
CA MET A 81 19.09 11.16 4.34
C MET A 81 19.78 9.85 4.74
N LEU A 82 20.99 9.89 5.33
CA LEU A 82 21.63 8.66 5.82
C LEU A 82 20.82 7.98 6.94
N THR A 83 20.08 8.75 7.74
CA THR A 83 19.30 8.23 8.88
C THR A 83 18.09 7.40 8.47
N GLU A 84 17.76 7.33 7.19
CA GLU A 84 16.79 6.36 6.64
C GLU A 84 17.32 4.92 6.78
N ARG A 85 18.64 4.74 6.95
CA ARG A 85 19.25 3.44 7.20
C ARG A 85 19.45 3.17 8.68
N GLU A 86 19.03 1.99 9.12
CA GLU A 86 19.24 1.49 10.50
C GLU A 86 20.71 1.56 10.95
N GLU A 87 21.65 1.43 10.01
CA GLU A 87 23.09 1.55 10.27
C GLU A 87 23.52 2.94 10.77
N TYR A 88 22.80 4.00 10.37
CA TYR A 88 23.10 5.39 10.70
C TYR A 88 22.08 6.01 11.68
N GLN A 89 21.08 5.25 12.14
CA GLN A 89 20.15 5.62 13.22
C GLN A 89 20.79 5.54 14.63
N ARG A 90 22.08 5.82 14.71
CA ARG A 90 22.86 5.78 15.94
C ARG A 90 24.05 6.73 15.86
N LEU A 91 24.42 7.26 17.01
CA LEU A 91 25.68 7.94 17.22
C LEU A 91 26.82 6.93 17.38
N ALA A 92 28.05 7.39 17.18
CA ALA A 92 29.27 6.59 17.31
C ALA A 92 29.49 6.02 18.73
N ASP A 93 28.82 6.57 19.75
CA ASP A 93 28.81 6.02 21.12
C ASP A 93 27.73 4.93 21.34
N GLY A 94 26.96 4.61 20.31
CA GLY A 94 25.86 3.65 20.32
C GLY A 94 24.50 4.24 20.75
N SER A 95 24.42 5.53 21.06
CA SER A 95 23.15 6.18 21.40
C SER A 95 22.23 6.23 20.17
N PRO A 96 20.92 5.92 20.29
CA PRO A 96 20.01 5.93 19.15
C PRO A 96 19.75 7.36 18.66
N VAL A 97 19.58 7.50 17.34
CA VAL A 97 19.10 8.70 16.65
C VAL A 97 17.82 8.33 15.92
N VAL A 98 16.73 9.02 16.21
CA VAL A 98 15.42 8.74 15.59
C VAL A 98 15.06 9.92 14.70
N SER A 99 14.98 9.70 13.39
CA SER A 99 14.43 10.68 12.46
C SER A 99 12.92 10.73 12.61
N VAL A 100 12.33 11.94 12.64
CA VAL A 100 10.88 12.14 12.73
C VAL A 100 10.40 13.18 11.73
N LEU A 101 9.26 12.93 11.10
CA LEU A 101 8.61 13.82 10.13
C LEU A 101 7.10 13.94 10.43
N ILE A 102 6.57 15.16 10.45
CA ILE A 102 5.13 15.42 10.66
C ILE A 102 4.40 15.43 9.31
N PRO A 103 3.20 14.80 9.20
CA PRO A 103 2.37 14.23 10.27
C PRO A 103 2.63 12.76 10.61
N PHE A 104 3.57 12.09 9.94
CA PHE A 104 3.77 10.65 10.04
C PHE A 104 4.15 10.17 11.44
N ASP A 105 5.00 10.92 12.15
CA ASP A 105 5.56 10.53 13.46
C ASP A 105 4.94 11.27 14.64
N THR A 106 3.70 11.75 14.51
CA THR A 106 3.01 12.52 15.56
C THR A 106 2.96 11.80 16.91
N ASP A 107 2.77 10.47 16.91
CA ASP A 107 2.75 9.66 18.13
C ASP A 107 4.12 9.65 18.84
N ILE A 108 5.21 9.43 18.09
CA ILE A 108 6.58 9.41 18.64
C ILE A 108 6.94 10.77 19.24
N VAL A 109 6.61 11.85 18.53
CA VAL A 109 6.87 13.23 18.95
C VAL A 109 6.04 13.58 20.21
N ALA A 110 4.77 13.15 20.26
CA ALA A 110 3.91 13.33 21.42
C ALA A 110 4.38 12.54 22.65
N GLU A 111 4.79 11.28 22.49
CA GLU A 111 5.35 10.45 23.56
C GLU A 111 6.63 11.07 24.16
N ARG A 112 7.43 11.71 23.31
CA ARG A 112 8.63 12.47 23.71
C ARG A 112 8.32 13.80 24.39
N GLY A 113 7.06 14.24 24.38
CA GLY A 113 6.64 15.52 24.95
C GLY A 113 7.20 16.73 24.20
N VAL A 114 7.46 16.57 22.91
CA VAL A 114 7.90 17.66 22.03
C VAL A 114 6.67 18.31 21.40
N PRO A 115 6.48 19.64 21.52
CA PRO A 115 5.44 20.34 20.80
C PRO A 115 5.59 20.17 19.27
N LEU A 116 4.51 19.79 18.58
CA LEU A 116 4.53 19.52 17.13
C LEU A 116 4.95 20.75 16.30
N ASP A 117 4.63 21.96 16.77
CA ASP A 117 4.99 23.24 16.14
C ASP A 117 6.49 23.56 16.22
N LEU A 118 7.27 22.78 16.96
CA LEU A 118 8.72 22.86 16.99
C LEU A 118 9.40 21.95 15.96
N ILE A 119 8.69 20.98 15.37
CA ILE A 119 9.25 20.15 14.29
C ILE A 119 9.09 20.92 12.98
N GLY A 120 10.20 21.20 12.29
CA GLY A 120 10.14 21.82 10.97
C GLY A 120 9.43 20.93 9.94
N ASP A 121 9.00 21.52 8.83
CA ASP A 121 8.28 20.82 7.75
C ASP A 121 9.08 19.63 7.15
N HIS A 122 10.41 19.61 7.33
CA HIS A 122 11.33 18.57 6.86
C HIS A 122 11.85 17.67 7.99
N GLY A 123 11.25 17.76 9.19
CA GLY A 123 11.54 16.86 10.29
C GLY A 123 12.70 17.28 11.22
N ALA A 124 13.02 16.37 12.14
CA ALA A 124 14.06 16.57 13.15
C ALA A 124 14.73 15.23 13.52
N LEU A 125 15.94 15.30 14.07
CA LEU A 125 16.63 14.16 14.66
C LEU A 125 16.45 14.18 16.18
N LEU A 126 15.78 13.17 16.73
CA LEU A 126 15.62 13.00 18.17
C LEU A 126 16.80 12.22 18.76
N LEU A 127 17.40 12.78 19.80
CA LEU A 127 18.46 12.16 20.57
C LEU A 127 17.90 11.51 21.85
N ARG A 128 18.73 10.72 22.52
CA ARG A 128 18.41 10.22 23.87
C ARG A 128 18.12 11.40 24.82
N PRO A 129 17.10 11.33 25.70
CA PRO A 129 16.83 12.41 26.64
C PRO A 129 18.03 12.71 27.54
N GLY A 130 18.33 14.00 27.73
CA GLY A 130 19.45 14.52 28.50
C GLY A 130 20.80 14.55 27.78
N TYR A 131 20.90 14.04 26.56
CA TYR A 131 22.17 13.86 25.84
C TYR A 131 22.94 15.17 25.66
N LEU A 132 22.30 16.24 25.17
CA LEU A 132 22.97 17.53 24.95
C LEU A 132 23.41 18.17 26.27
N ARG A 133 22.61 18.02 27.33
CA ARG A 133 22.95 18.53 28.66
C ARG A 133 24.09 17.76 29.31
N GLU A 134 24.18 16.44 29.09
CA GLU A 134 25.30 15.61 29.55
C GLU A 134 26.63 16.03 28.90
N LEU A 135 26.58 16.48 27.63
CA LEU A 135 27.72 17.09 26.94
C LEU A 135 28.04 18.52 27.40
N GLY A 136 27.21 19.09 28.29
CA GLY A 136 27.38 20.45 28.81
C GLY A 136 26.98 21.54 27.83
N LEU A 137 26.18 21.22 26.81
CA LEU A 137 25.74 22.13 25.76
C LEU A 137 24.50 22.93 26.17
N GLY A 138 24.43 24.18 25.71
CA GLY A 138 23.31 25.09 25.88
C GLY A 138 22.92 25.78 24.57
N GLY A 139 21.79 26.50 24.60
CA GLY A 139 21.35 27.27 23.45
C GLY A 139 22.40 28.32 23.05
N GLY A 140 22.75 28.35 21.76
CA GLY A 140 23.78 29.18 21.16
C GLY A 140 25.10 28.44 20.88
N ASP A 141 25.32 27.27 21.49
CA ASP A 141 26.50 26.45 21.24
C ASP A 141 26.45 25.81 19.84
N VAL A 142 27.62 25.60 19.25
CA VAL A 142 27.76 24.98 17.92
C VAL A 142 28.19 23.52 18.08
N ILE A 143 27.47 22.64 17.41
CA ILE A 143 27.83 21.23 17.27
C ILE A 143 28.33 20.96 15.86
N ALA A 144 29.10 19.88 15.71
CA ALA A 144 29.44 19.30 14.43
C ALA A 144 28.86 17.89 14.36
N LEU A 145 28.16 17.60 13.26
CA LEU A 145 27.66 16.29 12.90
C LEU A 145 28.42 15.78 11.67
N GLY A 146 29.01 14.60 11.78
CA GLY A 146 29.74 13.96 10.69
C GLY A 146 29.48 12.47 10.63
N LEU A 147 30.15 11.78 9.72
CA LEU A 147 30.06 10.33 9.56
C LEU A 147 31.34 9.63 10.06
N ALA A 148 31.17 8.67 10.98
CA ALA A 148 32.21 7.75 11.44
C ALA A 148 31.96 6.33 10.91
N GLU A 149 32.90 5.40 11.14
CA GLU A 149 32.75 3.99 10.71
C GLU A 149 31.55 3.29 11.38
N ASP A 150 31.21 3.67 12.62
CA ASP A 150 30.18 2.99 13.44
C ASP A 150 28.86 3.77 13.56
N GLY A 151 28.69 4.89 12.84
CA GLY A 151 27.48 5.72 12.88
C GLY A 151 27.76 7.22 12.77
N LEU A 152 26.82 8.05 13.22
CA LEU A 152 26.97 9.50 13.22
C LEU A 152 27.89 9.99 14.35
N LEU A 153 28.80 10.92 14.06
CA LEU A 153 29.65 11.55 15.05
C LEU A 153 29.09 12.92 15.41
N LEU A 154 28.66 13.11 16.67
CA LEU A 154 28.23 14.39 17.20
C LEU A 154 29.25 14.92 18.20
N GLU A 155 29.82 16.09 17.94
CA GLU A 155 30.81 16.73 18.80
C GLU A 155 30.50 18.22 19.03
N SER A 156 30.89 18.73 20.21
CA SER A 156 30.92 20.17 20.44
C SER A 156 32.14 20.78 19.75
N VAL A 157 31.93 21.85 18.99
CA VAL A 157 33.03 22.59 18.36
C VAL A 157 33.03 24.04 18.82
N PRO A 158 34.22 24.65 19.02
CA PRO A 158 34.28 26.09 19.22
C PRO A 158 33.76 26.79 17.96
N GLU A 159 33.20 27.99 18.13
CA GLU A 159 32.74 28.83 17.01
C GLU A 159 33.78 28.82 15.86
N PRO A 160 33.42 28.32 14.67
CA PRO A 160 34.39 28.13 13.60
C PRO A 160 35.07 29.44 13.20
N VAL A 161 36.37 29.57 13.47
CA VAL A 161 37.16 30.72 13.00
C VAL A 161 37.56 30.48 11.55
N VAL A 162 36.63 30.74 10.65
CA VAL A 162 36.80 30.49 9.21
C VAL A 162 37.23 31.77 8.49
N THR A 163 38.11 31.65 7.50
CA THR A 163 38.48 32.79 6.66
C THR A 163 37.32 33.14 5.74
N ALA A 164 37.05 34.45 5.55
CA ALA A 164 36.07 34.93 4.58
C ALA A 164 36.29 34.35 3.16
N GLU A 165 37.53 33.99 2.84
CA GLU A 165 37.91 33.33 1.59
C GLU A 165 37.31 31.92 1.43
N ARG A 166 37.24 31.11 2.50
CA ARG A 166 36.66 29.75 2.43
C ARG A 166 35.15 29.78 2.23
N VAL A 167 34.44 30.65 2.96
CA VAL A 167 32.99 30.85 2.79
C VAL A 167 32.69 31.42 1.41
N ALA A 168 33.45 32.40 0.94
CA ALA A 168 33.31 32.92 -0.43
C ALA A 168 33.57 31.84 -1.50
N GLY A 169 34.53 30.94 -1.27
CA GLY A 169 34.79 29.79 -2.14
C GLY A 169 33.62 28.81 -2.21
N LEU A 170 32.99 28.49 -1.07
CA LEU A 170 31.76 27.69 -1.02
C LEU A 170 30.65 28.34 -1.84
N GLY A 171 30.39 29.63 -1.60
CA GLY A 171 29.36 30.38 -2.34
C GLY A 171 29.58 30.38 -3.85
N GLN A 172 30.82 30.58 -4.31
CA GLN A 172 31.13 30.54 -5.75
C GLN A 172 30.86 29.18 -6.39
N ARG A 173 31.14 28.09 -5.67
CA ARG A 173 30.87 26.73 -6.14
C ARG A 173 29.37 26.46 -6.20
N LEU A 174 28.64 26.77 -5.13
CA LEU A 174 27.18 26.62 -5.09
C LEU A 174 26.49 27.45 -6.18
N SER A 175 26.91 28.71 -6.40
CA SER A 175 26.41 29.51 -7.53
C SER A 175 26.72 28.89 -8.89
N SER A 176 27.85 28.20 -9.04
CA SER A 176 28.19 27.52 -10.29
C SER A 176 27.31 26.31 -10.54
N VAL A 177 26.90 25.60 -9.47
CA VAL A 177 25.93 24.50 -9.55
C VAL A 177 24.54 25.05 -9.89
N LEU A 178 24.06 26.08 -9.18
CA LEU A 178 22.76 26.71 -9.50
C LEU A 178 22.68 27.25 -10.94
N ALA A 179 23.81 27.62 -11.53
CA ALA A 179 23.85 28.13 -12.91
C ALA A 179 23.57 27.04 -13.97
N THR A 180 23.54 25.75 -13.62
CA THR A 180 23.15 24.68 -14.55
C THR A 180 21.67 24.77 -14.93
N GLU A 181 20.81 25.15 -13.98
CA GLU A 181 19.36 25.30 -14.15
C GLU A 181 18.88 26.70 -13.73
N PRO A 182 19.11 27.72 -14.59
CA PRO A 182 18.78 29.09 -14.23
C PRO A 182 17.26 29.28 -14.09
N ASN A 183 16.86 29.91 -12.98
CA ASN A 183 15.47 30.23 -12.57
C ASN A 183 14.66 29.08 -11.93
N GLU A 184 15.31 27.99 -11.52
CA GLU A 184 14.70 26.98 -10.65
C GLU A 184 15.50 26.89 -9.34
N PRO A 185 14.84 26.68 -8.19
CA PRO A 185 15.55 26.35 -6.96
C PRO A 185 15.98 24.88 -7.01
N MET A 186 17.05 24.57 -6.30
CA MET A 186 17.64 23.23 -6.24
C MET A 186 17.56 22.72 -4.80
N PRO A 187 17.38 21.40 -4.57
CA PRO A 187 17.57 20.82 -3.25
C PRO A 187 18.98 21.15 -2.71
N LEU A 188 19.04 21.58 -1.46
CA LEU A 188 20.25 22.11 -0.83
C LEU A 188 21.31 21.00 -0.68
N ASP A 189 20.87 19.83 -0.27
CA ASP A 189 21.69 18.62 -0.15
C ASP A 189 22.29 18.21 -1.51
N ASP A 190 21.51 18.19 -2.60
CA ASP A 190 21.99 17.93 -3.95
C ASP A 190 23.10 18.91 -4.36
N ALA A 191 22.89 20.20 -4.11
CA ALA A 191 23.88 21.24 -4.39
C ALA A 191 25.16 21.03 -3.56
N VAL A 192 25.01 20.73 -2.26
CA VAL A 192 26.11 20.49 -1.33
C VAL A 192 26.90 19.23 -1.70
N TRP A 193 26.22 18.13 -2.02
CA TRP A 193 26.84 16.88 -2.45
C TRP A 193 27.60 17.06 -3.76
N THR A 194 27.04 17.83 -4.70
CA THR A 194 27.69 18.14 -5.98
C THR A 194 29.01 18.89 -5.76
N VAL A 195 29.01 19.93 -4.92
CA VAL A 195 30.26 20.65 -4.61
C VAL A 195 31.24 19.82 -3.77
N CYS A 196 30.75 18.90 -2.93
CA CYS A 196 31.58 17.95 -2.20
C CYS A 196 32.26 16.92 -3.13
N ALA A 197 31.57 16.50 -4.19
CA ALA A 197 32.13 15.59 -5.19
C ALA A 197 33.23 16.26 -6.02
N ASP A 198 33.11 17.57 -6.26
CA ASP A 198 34.09 18.36 -7.00
C ASP A 198 35.30 18.80 -6.14
N ASP A 199 35.10 18.98 -4.84
CA ASP A 199 36.14 19.37 -3.90
C ASP A 199 36.19 18.42 -2.69
N PRO A 200 37.11 17.43 -2.68
CA PRO A 200 37.24 16.48 -1.59
C PRO A 200 37.74 17.12 -0.28
N THR A 201 38.16 18.39 -0.29
CA THR A 201 38.59 19.11 0.92
C THR A 201 37.46 19.88 1.59
N LEU A 202 36.33 20.08 0.89
CA LEU A 202 35.19 20.83 1.42
C LEU A 202 34.53 20.08 2.58
N PHE A 203 34.15 20.81 3.62
CA PHE A 203 33.59 20.28 4.88
C PHE A 203 34.49 19.28 5.65
N THR A 204 35.76 19.10 5.28
CA THR A 204 36.69 18.27 6.09
C THR A 204 37.16 18.96 7.38
N GLU A 205 36.95 20.27 7.47
CA GLU A 205 37.04 21.05 8.69
C GLU A 205 35.73 21.83 8.88
N PRO A 206 35.29 22.09 10.14
CA PRO A 206 34.06 22.82 10.42
C PRO A 206 34.00 24.17 9.69
N LEU A 207 32.91 24.36 8.94
CA LEU A 207 32.48 25.66 8.43
C LEU A 207 31.40 26.25 9.37
N PRO A 208 30.99 27.52 9.25
CA PRO A 208 29.78 27.99 9.92
C PRO A 208 28.57 27.17 9.49
N PRO A 209 27.48 27.14 10.28
CA PRO A 209 26.24 26.46 9.90
C PRO A 209 25.81 26.87 8.49
N LEU A 210 25.29 25.94 7.71
CA LEU A 210 25.01 26.15 6.28
C LEU A 210 24.11 27.37 6.07
N GLY A 211 23.06 27.54 6.87
CA GLY A 211 22.19 28.71 6.77
C GLY A 211 22.96 30.03 6.91
N GLU A 212 23.86 30.12 7.90
CA GLU A 212 24.71 31.30 8.12
C GLU A 212 25.72 31.50 6.98
N ALA A 213 26.30 30.41 6.45
CA ALA A 213 27.24 30.47 5.35
C ALA A 213 26.56 30.95 4.05
N LEU A 214 25.37 30.43 3.75
CA LEU A 214 24.57 30.81 2.58
C LEU A 214 24.17 32.29 2.62
N ASP A 215 23.74 32.78 3.79
CA ASP A 215 23.42 34.19 4.01
C ASP A 215 24.62 35.11 3.71
N VAL A 216 25.82 34.73 4.17
CA VAL A 216 27.07 35.46 3.90
C VAL A 216 27.46 35.42 2.42
N CYS A 217 27.19 34.30 1.75
CA CYS A 217 27.41 34.13 0.31
C CYS A 217 26.39 34.91 -0.54
N GLY A 218 25.31 35.39 0.05
CA GLY A 218 24.22 36.06 -0.66
C GLY A 218 23.36 35.10 -1.48
N LEU A 219 23.31 33.81 -1.12
CA LEU A 219 22.40 32.84 -1.71
C LEU A 219 21.07 32.87 -0.95
N ALA A 220 19.96 32.65 -1.66
CA ALA A 220 18.65 32.57 -1.04
C ALA A 220 18.34 31.10 -0.70
N HIS A 221 17.80 30.84 0.48
CA HIS A 221 17.34 29.51 0.88
C HIS A 221 15.98 29.60 1.58
N ASP A 222 15.18 28.55 1.47
CA ASP A 222 13.86 28.45 2.08
C ASP A 222 13.47 26.98 2.29
N GLY A 223 13.69 26.48 3.50
CA GLY A 223 13.63 25.06 3.80
C GLY A 223 14.80 24.31 3.14
N GLU A 224 14.51 23.16 2.54
CA GLU A 224 15.47 22.35 1.77
C GLU A 224 15.91 23.01 0.45
N TRP A 225 15.33 24.14 0.05
CA TRP A 225 15.53 24.71 -1.28
C TRP A 225 16.60 25.82 -1.28
N LEU A 226 17.50 25.77 -2.26
CA LEU A 226 18.56 26.75 -2.53
C LEU A 226 18.32 27.46 -3.87
N ALA A 227 18.54 28.78 -3.92
CA ALA A 227 18.42 29.57 -5.14
C ALA A 227 19.36 30.79 -5.17
N GLU A 228 19.43 31.46 -6.32
CA GLU A 228 20.10 32.75 -6.44
C GLU A 228 19.43 33.85 -5.62
N GLN A 229 20.18 34.90 -5.29
CA GLN A 229 19.67 36.04 -4.54
C GLN A 229 18.44 36.67 -5.21
N GLY A 230 17.35 36.84 -4.45
CA GLY A 230 16.14 37.49 -4.92
C GLY A 230 15.15 36.55 -5.63
N PHE A 231 15.38 35.23 -5.61
CA PHE A 231 14.41 34.23 -6.03
C PHE A 231 13.11 34.32 -5.21
N ASP A 232 11.96 34.14 -5.87
CA ASP A 232 10.63 34.21 -5.24
C ASP A 232 10.08 32.80 -5.01
N PHE A 233 10.49 32.17 -3.91
CA PHE A 233 10.05 30.82 -3.53
C PHE A 233 8.53 30.71 -3.36
N ARG A 234 7.86 31.79 -2.93
CA ARG A 234 6.40 31.79 -2.77
C ARG A 234 5.71 31.66 -4.11
N ARG A 235 6.13 32.48 -5.08
CA ARG A 235 5.61 32.41 -6.45
C ARG A 235 5.89 31.05 -7.08
N TRP A 236 7.12 30.56 -6.96
CA TRP A 236 7.52 29.26 -7.50
C TRP A 236 6.68 28.11 -6.93
N ARG A 237 6.45 28.04 -5.60
CA ARG A 237 5.57 27.03 -5.00
C ARG A 237 4.13 27.12 -5.51
N VAL A 238 3.60 28.34 -5.68
CA VAL A 238 2.26 28.53 -6.27
C VAL A 238 2.22 28.03 -7.71
N GLU A 239 3.21 28.37 -8.54
CA GLU A 239 3.29 27.93 -9.93
C GLU A 239 3.41 26.40 -10.03
N ASN A 240 4.22 25.76 -9.17
CA ASN A 240 4.36 24.31 -9.13
C ASN A 240 3.09 23.58 -8.65
N ARG A 241 2.44 24.09 -7.60
CA ARG A 241 1.15 23.54 -7.15
C ARG A 241 0.09 23.67 -8.25
N CYS A 242 0.02 24.82 -8.92
CA CYS A 242 -0.88 25.01 -10.05
C CYS A 242 -0.54 24.07 -11.21
N ALA A 243 0.73 23.86 -11.53
CA ALA A 243 1.15 22.94 -12.59
C ALA A 243 0.81 21.48 -12.24
N ALA A 244 0.98 21.07 -10.98
CA ALA A 244 0.59 19.76 -10.51
C ALA A 244 -0.93 19.55 -10.60
N MET A 245 -1.73 20.53 -10.14
CA MET A 245 -3.18 20.51 -10.26
C MET A 245 -3.64 20.49 -11.73
N ALA A 246 -3.03 21.32 -12.58
CA ALA A 246 -3.33 21.38 -14.01
C ALA A 246 -3.12 20.03 -14.69
N ARG A 247 -2.02 19.33 -14.39
CA ARG A 247 -1.75 17.98 -14.92
C ARG A 247 -2.72 16.94 -14.36
N ARG A 248 -3.00 16.99 -13.05
CA ARG A 248 -3.85 16.00 -12.36
C ARG A 248 -5.31 16.04 -12.83
N TYR A 249 -5.83 17.24 -13.08
CA TYR A 249 -7.25 17.47 -13.39
C TYR A 249 -7.51 17.90 -14.84
N ASP A 250 -6.48 17.90 -15.70
CA ASP A 250 -6.54 18.36 -17.09
C ASP A 250 -7.09 19.79 -17.22
N LEU A 251 -6.56 20.71 -16.40
CA LEU A 251 -7.00 22.11 -16.32
C LEU A 251 -5.99 23.04 -17.01
N SER A 252 -6.49 24.19 -17.49
CA SER A 252 -5.63 25.31 -17.86
C SER A 252 -4.94 25.93 -16.63
N ALA A 253 -3.88 26.71 -16.85
CA ALA A 253 -3.16 27.38 -15.77
C ALA A 253 -4.05 28.33 -14.95
N ASP A 254 -4.96 29.04 -15.61
CA ASP A 254 -5.89 29.97 -14.94
C ASP A 254 -6.94 29.21 -14.10
N GLU A 255 -7.44 28.08 -14.62
CA GLU A 255 -8.36 27.20 -13.89
C GLU A 255 -7.68 26.57 -12.67
N ALA A 256 -6.46 26.06 -12.82
CA ALA A 256 -5.70 25.50 -11.70
C ALA A 256 -5.39 26.55 -10.62
N LEU A 257 -5.05 27.78 -11.02
CA LEU A 257 -4.91 28.89 -10.09
C LEU A 257 -6.23 29.20 -9.38
N ALA A 258 -7.35 29.17 -10.10
CA ALA A 258 -8.67 29.36 -9.49
C ALA A 258 -8.99 28.27 -8.47
N VAL A 259 -8.73 26.99 -8.79
CA VAL A 259 -8.86 25.86 -7.84
C VAL A 259 -8.01 26.12 -6.61
N LEU A 260 -6.72 26.41 -6.77
CA LEU A 260 -5.82 26.68 -5.65
C LEU A 260 -6.35 27.81 -4.75
N VAL A 261 -6.78 28.92 -5.33
CA VAL A 261 -7.34 30.05 -4.55
C VAL A 261 -8.62 29.65 -3.82
N ILE A 262 -9.53 28.92 -4.46
CA ILE A 262 -10.80 28.45 -3.87
C ILE A 262 -10.54 27.47 -2.72
N VAL A 263 -9.67 26.48 -2.92
CA VAL A 263 -9.24 25.51 -1.89
C VAL A 263 -8.63 26.27 -0.72
N THR A 264 -7.72 27.20 -0.99
CA THR A 264 -7.14 27.98 0.09
C THR A 264 -8.20 28.81 0.81
N MET A 265 -9.26 29.33 0.15
CA MET A 265 -10.36 30.00 0.85
C MET A 265 -11.15 29.04 1.73
N TYR A 266 -11.39 27.81 1.25
CA TYR A 266 -12.01 26.74 2.01
C TYR A 266 -11.19 26.39 3.26
N ASP A 267 -9.86 26.26 3.16
CA ASP A 267 -8.98 25.92 4.29
C ASP A 267 -9.16 26.90 5.46
N ARG A 268 -9.29 28.20 5.17
CA ARG A 268 -9.57 29.20 6.23
C ARG A 268 -10.92 28.99 6.89
N VAL A 269 -11.93 28.57 6.13
CA VAL A 269 -13.26 28.25 6.69
C VAL A 269 -13.18 26.97 7.53
N ALA A 270 -12.41 25.97 7.08
CA ALA A 270 -12.17 24.75 7.83
C ALA A 270 -11.45 25.02 9.16
N ASP A 271 -10.39 25.82 9.15
CA ASP A 271 -9.63 26.22 10.35
C ASP A 271 -10.53 26.94 11.37
N LEU A 272 -11.35 27.90 10.92
CA LEU A 272 -12.28 28.60 11.80
C LEU A 272 -13.38 27.68 12.33
N HIS A 273 -13.89 26.78 11.49
CA HIS A 273 -14.88 25.80 11.92
C HIS A 273 -14.30 24.86 12.98
N ALA A 274 -13.07 24.41 12.82
CA ALA A 274 -12.35 23.61 13.82
C ALA A 274 -12.12 24.38 15.12
N ALA A 275 -11.67 25.64 15.04
CA ALA A 275 -11.53 26.52 16.21
C ALA A 275 -12.85 26.68 16.97
N ALA A 276 -13.95 26.94 16.26
CA ALA A 276 -15.30 27.09 16.83
C ALA A 276 -15.80 25.85 17.59
N LEU A 277 -15.44 24.65 17.14
CA LEU A 277 -15.79 23.40 17.81
C LEU A 277 -14.96 23.16 19.07
N SER A 278 -13.77 23.74 19.18
CA SER A 278 -12.88 23.61 20.35
C SER A 278 -13.29 24.47 21.55
N GLY A 279 -14.30 25.36 21.40
CA GLY A 279 -15.01 25.98 22.52
C GLY A 279 -14.50 27.36 22.96
N GLN A 280 -13.92 28.19 22.09
CA GLN A 280 -13.79 29.62 22.39
C GLN A 280 -15.15 30.31 22.17
N GLU A 281 -15.70 30.97 23.21
CA GLU A 281 -17.05 31.55 23.23
C GLU A 281 -17.28 32.72 22.22
N GLY A 282 -16.29 33.06 21.37
CA GLY A 282 -16.34 34.12 20.34
C GLY A 282 -16.76 33.67 18.93
N ASP A 283 -16.74 32.38 18.63
CA ASP A 283 -16.37 31.92 17.28
C ASP A 283 -17.51 31.92 16.25
N ARG A 284 -18.78 31.89 16.67
CA ARG A 284 -19.92 31.97 15.73
C ARG A 284 -20.11 33.39 15.18
N ALA A 285 -19.72 34.41 15.95
CA ALA A 285 -19.64 35.79 15.48
C ALA A 285 -18.40 36.00 14.60
N GLU A 286 -17.30 35.29 14.89
CA GLU A 286 -16.08 35.31 14.07
C GLU A 286 -16.24 34.60 12.73
N LEU A 287 -16.99 33.50 12.62
CA LEU A 287 -17.37 32.88 11.33
C LEU A 287 -18.21 33.84 10.47
N SER A 288 -19.15 34.57 11.08
CA SER A 288 -19.90 35.64 10.41
C SER A 288 -19.02 36.87 10.10
N ALA A 289 -17.97 37.11 10.89
CA ALA A 289 -17.01 38.19 10.68
C ALA A 289 -15.96 37.83 9.60
N LEU A 290 -15.55 36.57 9.47
CA LEU A 290 -14.71 36.06 8.40
C LEU A 290 -15.48 36.07 7.09
N ALA A 291 -16.75 35.65 7.09
CA ALA A 291 -17.64 35.92 5.98
C ALA A 291 -17.63 37.42 5.66
N ALA A 292 -17.76 38.32 6.64
CA ALA A 292 -17.67 39.76 6.43
C ALA A 292 -16.26 40.30 6.03
N GLU A 293 -15.17 39.58 6.29
CA GLU A 293 -13.78 40.01 6.05
C GLU A 293 -13.20 39.47 4.73
N ILE A 294 -13.66 38.28 4.32
CA ILE A 294 -13.46 37.68 2.99
C ILE A 294 -14.34 38.41 1.96
N ILE A 295 -15.56 38.81 2.34
CA ILE A 295 -16.59 39.35 1.43
C ILE A 295 -16.68 40.88 1.49
N GLY A 296 -16.29 41.47 2.62
CA GLY A 296 -16.39 42.91 2.86
C GLY A 296 -17.82 43.38 3.17
N GLN A 297 -18.05 44.04 4.33
CA GLN A 297 -19.37 44.63 4.63
C GLN A 297 -19.66 45.90 3.81
N PRO A 298 -20.93 46.17 3.43
CA PRO A 298 -21.44 47.52 3.36
C PRO A 298 -21.78 47.98 4.79
N GLU A 299 -20.99 48.90 5.34
CA GLU A 299 -21.29 49.57 6.62
C GLU A 299 -22.74 50.14 6.60
N PRO A 300 -23.50 50.04 7.71
CA PRO A 300 -24.79 50.69 7.82
C PRO A 300 -24.59 52.20 7.66
N SER A 301 -25.35 52.79 6.75
CA SER A 301 -25.26 54.20 6.37
C SER A 301 -25.31 55.14 7.58
N THR A 302 -24.16 55.50 8.14
CA THR A 302 -24.02 56.72 8.92
C THR A 302 -23.54 57.80 7.97
N THR A 303 -24.43 58.74 7.70
CA THR A 303 -24.25 59.93 6.89
C THR A 303 -22.96 60.69 7.23
N ASN A 304 -21.90 60.50 6.45
CA ASN A 304 -20.86 61.51 6.26
C ASN A 304 -20.15 61.32 4.90
N PRO A 305 -20.20 62.27 3.95
CA PRO A 305 -19.76 62.01 2.57
C PRO A 305 -18.25 62.08 2.31
N ASP A 306 -17.43 62.35 3.33
CA ASP A 306 -16.00 62.60 3.15
C ASP A 306 -15.16 61.69 4.04
N ARG A 307 -14.92 60.44 3.60
CA ARG A 307 -13.72 59.64 3.91
C ARG A 307 -13.66 58.39 3.02
N ASP A 308 -12.58 58.32 2.27
CA ASP A 308 -12.19 57.29 1.31
C ASP A 308 -11.84 55.97 2.03
N HIS A 309 -12.83 55.15 2.38
CA HIS A 309 -12.66 53.82 3.02
C HIS A 309 -13.32 52.68 2.21
N GLY A 310 -13.65 52.91 0.93
CA GLY A 310 -14.38 51.95 0.07
C GLY A 310 -13.53 51.10 -0.88
N ALA A 311 -12.22 51.34 -1.02
CA ALA A 311 -11.41 50.68 -2.04
C ALA A 311 -11.09 49.20 -1.74
N GLY A 312 -10.78 48.84 -0.48
CA GLY A 312 -10.33 47.48 -0.12
C GLY A 312 -11.43 46.41 -0.17
N THR A 313 -12.63 46.74 0.33
CA THR A 313 -13.82 45.88 0.36
C THR A 313 -14.31 45.52 -1.05
N THR A 314 -14.31 46.52 -1.94
CA THR A 314 -14.79 46.36 -3.32
C THR A 314 -13.83 45.51 -4.17
N VAL A 315 -12.53 45.59 -3.88
CA VAL A 315 -11.49 44.78 -4.55
C VAL A 315 -11.59 43.31 -4.10
N LYS A 316 -11.76 43.01 -2.81
CA LYS A 316 -11.92 41.62 -2.32
C LYS A 316 -13.16 40.93 -2.89
N ALA A 317 -14.32 41.62 -2.92
CA ALA A 317 -15.53 41.07 -3.52
C ALA A 317 -15.39 40.85 -5.04
N ALA A 318 -14.66 41.73 -5.74
CA ALA A 318 -14.36 41.55 -7.15
C ALA A 318 -13.42 40.37 -7.41
N THR A 319 -12.42 40.15 -6.54
CA THR A 319 -11.52 38.99 -6.60
C THR A 319 -12.29 37.69 -6.36
N VAL A 320 -13.09 37.59 -5.29
CA VAL A 320 -13.93 36.41 -5.02
C VAL A 320 -14.86 36.13 -6.21
N ARG A 321 -15.48 37.16 -6.78
CA ARG A 321 -16.34 37.01 -7.96
C ARG A 321 -15.60 36.54 -9.20
N ALA A 322 -14.38 37.05 -9.44
CA ALA A 322 -13.56 36.67 -10.58
C ALA A 322 -13.04 35.22 -10.45
N THR A 323 -12.60 34.81 -9.26
CA THR A 323 -12.14 33.44 -9.00
C THR A 323 -13.29 32.45 -9.07
N THR A 324 -14.43 32.76 -8.46
CA THR A 324 -15.60 31.87 -8.50
C THR A 324 -16.23 31.73 -9.88
N GLU A 325 -15.95 32.63 -10.84
CA GLU A 325 -16.43 32.49 -12.22
C GLU A 325 -15.97 31.18 -12.87
N PHE A 326 -14.75 30.72 -12.56
CA PHE A 326 -14.19 29.45 -13.05
C PHE A 326 -14.95 28.22 -12.57
N LEU A 327 -15.71 28.30 -11.45
CA LEU A 327 -16.58 27.19 -11.01
C LEU A 327 -17.72 26.91 -11.99
N ALA A 328 -17.95 27.79 -12.98
CA ALA A 328 -18.86 27.50 -14.08
C ALA A 328 -18.33 26.37 -15.00
N GLU A 329 -17.07 25.96 -14.88
CA GLU A 329 -16.52 24.79 -15.58
C GLU A 329 -16.58 23.54 -14.68
N PRO A 330 -17.22 22.43 -15.10
CA PRO A 330 -17.41 21.25 -14.25
C PRO A 330 -16.11 20.67 -13.68
N ALA A 331 -15.05 20.62 -14.50
CA ALA A 331 -13.75 20.10 -14.10
C ALA A 331 -13.12 20.89 -12.94
N VAL A 332 -13.33 22.22 -12.91
CA VAL A 332 -12.87 23.08 -11.80
C VAL A 332 -13.64 22.76 -10.52
N ALA A 333 -14.96 22.58 -10.60
CA ALA A 333 -15.77 22.22 -9.43
C ALA A 333 -15.39 20.83 -8.87
N GLU A 334 -15.15 19.86 -9.75
CA GLU A 334 -14.70 18.51 -9.38
C GLU A 334 -13.30 18.53 -8.74
N ALA A 335 -12.37 19.31 -9.29
CA ALA A 335 -11.05 19.52 -8.70
C ALA A 335 -11.12 20.17 -7.32
N VAL A 336 -12.00 21.17 -7.14
CA VAL A 336 -12.25 21.77 -5.81
C VAL A 336 -12.80 20.75 -4.83
N LEU A 337 -13.75 19.88 -5.24
CA LEU A 337 -14.24 18.82 -4.35
C LEU A 337 -13.10 17.86 -3.95
N ALA A 338 -12.29 17.43 -4.92
CA ALA A 338 -11.19 16.50 -4.73
C ALA A 338 -10.11 17.04 -3.77
N GLU A 339 -9.74 18.31 -3.93
CA GLU A 339 -8.69 18.98 -3.16
C GLU A 339 -9.17 19.53 -1.80
N THR A 340 -10.48 19.45 -1.49
CA THR A 340 -11.03 19.90 -0.20
C THR A 340 -11.37 18.73 0.72
N ILE A 341 -12.45 18.00 0.42
CA ILE A 341 -12.93 16.88 1.25
C ILE A 341 -12.73 15.52 0.58
N GLY A 342 -12.46 15.51 -0.73
CA GLY A 342 -12.28 14.29 -1.52
C GLY A 342 -13.39 13.25 -1.28
N SER A 343 -12.98 12.06 -0.87
CA SER A 343 -13.88 10.97 -0.48
C SER A 343 -14.26 10.96 1.00
N GLY A 344 -13.52 11.70 1.86
CA GLY A 344 -13.67 11.70 3.31
C GLY A 344 -14.84 12.54 3.84
N GLY A 345 -15.14 12.35 5.13
CA GLY A 345 -16.12 13.16 5.87
C GLY A 345 -15.54 14.41 6.53
N ASP A 346 -14.21 14.45 6.70
CA ASP A 346 -13.51 15.55 7.35
C ASP A 346 -13.64 16.83 6.53
N GLY A 347 -13.95 17.94 7.22
CA GLY A 347 -14.17 19.22 6.57
C GLY A 347 -15.48 19.35 5.78
N ALA A 348 -16.30 18.31 5.67
CA ALA A 348 -17.59 18.38 4.96
C ALA A 348 -18.53 19.47 5.52
N ALA A 349 -18.59 19.61 6.84
CA ALA A 349 -19.35 20.70 7.47
C ALA A 349 -18.83 22.10 7.09
N ALA A 350 -17.50 22.25 6.99
CA ALA A 350 -16.88 23.48 6.53
C ALA A 350 -17.16 23.73 5.03
N LEU A 351 -17.18 22.70 4.19
CA LEU A 351 -17.50 22.81 2.77
C LEU A 351 -18.97 23.22 2.56
N ALA A 352 -19.90 22.67 3.35
CA ALA A 352 -21.31 23.07 3.32
C ALA A 352 -21.47 24.56 3.67
N LEU A 353 -20.80 25.01 4.74
CA LEU A 353 -20.81 26.42 5.15
C LEU A 353 -20.16 27.33 4.08
N PHE A 354 -19.03 26.90 3.51
CA PHE A 354 -18.33 27.59 2.45
C PHE A 354 -19.22 27.79 1.21
N ALA A 355 -19.86 26.71 0.75
CA ALA A 355 -20.79 26.73 -0.38
C ALA A 355 -21.99 27.65 -0.13
N GLU A 356 -22.62 27.55 1.04
CA GLU A 356 -23.76 28.40 1.43
C GLU A 356 -23.37 29.89 1.47
N THR A 357 -22.16 30.19 1.95
CA THR A 357 -21.65 31.55 2.09
C THR A 357 -21.33 32.19 0.73
N LEU A 358 -20.73 31.44 -0.20
CA LEU A 358 -20.30 31.98 -1.49
C LEU A 358 -21.39 31.99 -2.56
N GLU A 359 -22.38 31.09 -2.53
CA GLU A 359 -23.43 31.00 -3.57
C GLU A 359 -24.13 32.34 -3.86
N PRO A 360 -24.53 33.14 -2.85
CA PRO A 360 -25.25 34.39 -3.09
C PRO A 360 -24.40 35.42 -3.84
N MET A 361 -23.08 35.36 -3.68
CA MET A 361 -22.11 36.31 -4.23
C MET A 361 -21.53 35.91 -5.57
N ALA A 362 -21.51 34.61 -5.85
CA ALA A 362 -20.96 34.07 -7.07
C ALA A 362 -21.75 34.55 -8.31
N PRO A 363 -21.09 34.68 -9.47
CA PRO A 363 -21.78 34.84 -10.74
C PRO A 363 -22.82 33.75 -10.95
N ARG A 364 -23.92 34.07 -11.66
CA ARG A 364 -25.02 33.12 -11.88
C ARG A 364 -24.55 31.79 -12.49
N ALA A 365 -23.54 31.83 -13.36
CA ALA A 365 -22.99 30.65 -14.02
C ALA A 365 -22.26 29.69 -13.05
N ALA A 366 -21.71 30.20 -11.95
CA ALA A 366 -20.96 29.42 -10.97
C ALA A 366 -21.83 28.86 -9.82
N ARG A 367 -23.05 29.37 -9.67
CA ARG A 367 -23.97 28.93 -8.61
C ARG A 367 -24.32 27.43 -8.63
N PRO A 368 -24.56 26.78 -9.79
CA PRO A 368 -24.80 25.34 -9.82
C PRO A 368 -23.67 24.53 -9.18
N ALA A 369 -22.41 24.93 -9.38
CA ALA A 369 -21.26 24.27 -8.78
C ALA A 369 -21.21 24.43 -7.25
N LEU A 370 -21.48 25.62 -6.72
CA LEU A 370 -21.52 25.82 -5.26
C LEU A 370 -22.68 25.06 -4.61
N LEU A 371 -23.86 25.06 -5.23
CA LEU A 371 -24.98 24.23 -4.77
C LEU A 371 -24.64 22.74 -4.82
N TRP A 372 -23.95 22.29 -5.87
CA TRP A 372 -23.49 20.92 -6.00
C TRP A 372 -22.45 20.55 -4.93
N LEU A 373 -21.43 21.40 -4.69
CA LEU A 373 -20.45 21.21 -3.62
C LEU A 373 -21.11 21.11 -2.24
N GLY A 374 -22.09 21.98 -1.96
CA GLY A 374 -22.92 21.88 -0.75
C GLY A 374 -23.71 20.58 -0.68
N GLY A 375 -24.22 20.09 -1.81
CA GLY A 375 -24.86 18.79 -1.92
C GLY A 375 -23.91 17.64 -1.58
N LYS A 376 -22.69 17.63 -2.14
CA LYS A 376 -21.65 16.63 -1.83
C LYS A 376 -21.26 16.67 -0.35
N ALA A 377 -21.11 17.85 0.22
CA ALA A 377 -20.86 18.02 1.64
C ALA A 377 -21.96 17.39 2.51
N HIS A 378 -23.24 17.62 2.17
CA HIS A 378 -24.36 16.99 2.87
C HIS A 378 -24.38 15.46 2.70
N GLU A 379 -23.99 14.92 1.54
CA GLU A 379 -23.83 13.46 1.37
C GLU A 379 -22.79 12.89 2.31
N ARG A 380 -21.64 13.55 2.47
CA ARG A 380 -20.58 13.13 3.41
C ARG A 380 -21.01 13.20 4.87
N LEU A 381 -21.96 14.08 5.18
CA LEU A 381 -22.60 14.19 6.50
C LEU A 381 -23.80 13.25 6.68
N ALA A 382 -24.05 12.35 5.71
CA ALA A 382 -25.20 11.44 5.66
C ALA A 382 -26.59 12.14 5.69
N ASP A 383 -26.67 13.42 5.33
CA ASP A 383 -27.93 14.16 5.17
C ASP A 383 -28.39 14.14 3.70
N LEU A 384 -28.96 13.01 3.30
CA LEU A 384 -29.43 12.81 1.92
C LEU A 384 -30.57 13.75 1.52
N THR A 385 -31.33 14.26 2.51
CA THR A 385 -32.45 15.17 2.22
C THR A 385 -31.92 16.52 1.77
N GLN A 386 -30.95 17.07 2.51
CA GLN A 386 -30.30 18.33 2.14
C GLN A 386 -29.44 18.17 0.89
N ALA A 387 -28.75 17.04 0.74
CA ALA A 387 -27.95 16.75 -0.45
C ALA A 387 -28.81 16.76 -1.73
N GLU A 388 -29.91 15.99 -1.76
CA GLU A 388 -30.79 15.93 -2.92
C GLU A 388 -31.48 17.27 -3.21
N ALA A 389 -31.87 18.01 -2.16
CA ALA A 389 -32.43 19.34 -2.32
C ALA A 389 -31.42 20.30 -2.99
N ALA A 390 -30.14 20.23 -2.61
CA ALA A 390 -29.08 21.03 -3.21
C ALA A 390 -28.82 20.65 -4.69
N PHE A 391 -28.83 19.37 -5.04
CA PHE A 391 -28.70 18.94 -6.44
C PHE A 391 -29.89 19.39 -7.30
N HIS A 392 -31.12 19.33 -6.78
CA HIS A 392 -32.29 19.89 -7.48
C HIS A 392 -32.25 21.42 -7.57
N ALA A 393 -31.69 22.11 -6.57
CA ALA A 393 -31.46 23.54 -6.64
C ALA A 393 -30.46 23.88 -7.76
N ALA A 394 -29.36 23.12 -7.87
CA ALA A 394 -28.40 23.25 -8.97
C ALA A 394 -29.05 23.00 -10.34
N GLU A 395 -29.82 21.90 -10.49
CA GLU A 395 -30.60 21.57 -11.71
C GLU A 395 -31.60 22.70 -12.07
N SER A 396 -32.15 23.39 -11.07
CA SER A 396 -33.10 24.49 -11.30
C SER A 396 -32.43 25.77 -11.79
N VAL A 397 -31.18 26.01 -11.39
CA VAL A 397 -30.39 27.16 -11.84
C VAL A 397 -29.84 26.92 -13.25
N ASP A 398 -29.28 25.74 -13.48
CA ASP A 398 -28.82 25.26 -14.78
C ASP A 398 -29.27 23.80 -15.02
N PRO A 399 -30.30 23.57 -15.88
CA PRO A 399 -30.80 22.24 -16.19
C PRO A 399 -29.84 21.32 -16.94
N GLN A 400 -28.71 21.83 -17.42
CA GLN A 400 -27.71 21.08 -18.16
C GLN A 400 -26.41 20.84 -17.38
N TRP A 401 -26.33 21.30 -16.12
CA TRP A 401 -25.12 21.18 -15.30
C TRP A 401 -24.74 19.72 -14.99
N PRO A 402 -23.70 19.14 -15.61
CA PRO A 402 -23.49 17.69 -15.61
C PRO A 402 -23.30 17.06 -14.21
N PRO A 403 -22.47 17.60 -13.30
CA PRO A 403 -22.22 16.96 -12.00
C PRO A 403 -23.50 16.72 -11.19
N ALA A 404 -24.38 17.74 -11.09
CA ALA A 404 -25.65 17.61 -10.39
C ALA A 404 -26.59 16.59 -11.06
N LEU A 405 -26.57 16.49 -12.39
CA LEU A 405 -27.37 15.52 -13.13
C LEU A 405 -26.89 14.08 -12.91
N VAL A 406 -25.57 13.87 -12.84
CA VAL A 406 -24.96 12.57 -12.54
C VAL A 406 -25.31 12.13 -11.12
N ASP A 407 -25.19 13.00 -10.12
CA ASP A 407 -25.60 12.65 -8.76
C ASP A 407 -27.11 12.38 -8.66
N LEU A 408 -27.97 13.20 -9.27
CA LEU A 408 -29.41 12.90 -9.34
C LEU A 408 -29.70 11.56 -10.05
N ALA A 409 -28.87 11.15 -11.02
CA ALA A 409 -29.01 9.85 -11.66
C ALA A 409 -28.63 8.70 -10.72
N ARG A 410 -27.64 8.89 -9.83
CA ARG A 410 -27.31 7.96 -8.75
C ARG A 410 -28.47 7.82 -7.76
N TYR A 411 -29.12 8.92 -7.36
CA TYR A 411 -30.33 8.87 -6.51
C TYR A 411 -31.51 8.18 -7.20
N ALA A 412 -31.67 8.35 -8.51
CA ALA A 412 -32.66 7.61 -9.28
C ALA A 412 -32.32 6.12 -9.34
N SER A 413 -31.04 5.77 -9.50
CA SER A 413 -30.55 4.39 -9.43
C SER A 413 -30.91 3.75 -8.10
N ASP A 414 -30.63 4.42 -6.98
CA ASP A 414 -30.93 3.90 -5.64
C ASP A 414 -32.41 3.62 -5.44
N ARG A 415 -33.27 4.48 -5.97
CA ARG A 415 -34.74 4.28 -5.98
C ARG A 415 -35.24 3.20 -6.93
N GLY A 416 -34.36 2.58 -7.71
CA GLY A 416 -34.73 1.57 -8.70
C GLY A 416 -35.33 2.17 -9.98
N ASP A 417 -35.11 3.46 -10.26
CA ASP A 417 -35.63 4.16 -11.44
C ASP A 417 -34.55 4.34 -12.51
N ALA A 418 -34.24 3.23 -13.20
CA ALA A 418 -33.26 3.22 -14.29
C ALA A 418 -33.64 4.16 -15.44
N ALA A 419 -34.94 4.31 -15.74
CA ALA A 419 -35.40 5.17 -16.82
C ALA A 419 -35.14 6.66 -16.53
N ARG A 420 -35.39 7.11 -15.30
CA ARG A 420 -35.05 8.47 -14.86
C ARG A 420 -33.55 8.69 -14.84
N GLY A 421 -32.77 7.75 -14.30
CA GLY A 421 -31.31 7.84 -14.28
C GLY A 421 -30.71 7.96 -15.69
N LEU A 422 -31.10 7.10 -16.63
CA LEU A 422 -30.67 7.20 -18.03
C LEU A 422 -31.11 8.49 -18.73
N ALA A 423 -32.26 9.07 -18.36
CA ALA A 423 -32.68 10.36 -18.89
C ALA A 423 -31.80 11.51 -18.36
N LEU A 424 -31.37 11.44 -17.10
CA LEU A 424 -30.45 12.40 -16.49
C LEU A 424 -29.05 12.32 -17.09
N LEU A 425 -28.48 11.12 -17.19
CA LEU A 425 -27.14 10.89 -17.76
C LEU A 425 -27.05 11.33 -19.23
N ARG A 426 -28.08 11.04 -20.04
CA ARG A 426 -28.15 11.54 -21.41
C ARG A 426 -28.18 13.07 -21.49
N ARG A 427 -28.83 13.73 -20.52
CA ARG A 427 -28.88 15.19 -20.46
C ARG A 427 -27.56 15.79 -19.96
N ALA A 428 -26.85 15.09 -19.09
CA ALA A 428 -25.50 15.42 -18.64
C ALA A 428 -24.44 15.23 -19.74
N GLY A 429 -24.78 14.59 -20.85
CA GLY A 429 -23.82 14.25 -21.91
C GLY A 429 -22.89 13.09 -21.54
N THR A 430 -23.27 12.28 -20.54
CA THR A 430 -22.47 11.14 -20.08
C THR A 430 -22.24 10.14 -21.22
N PRO A 431 -20.99 9.71 -21.47
CA PRO A 431 -20.66 8.72 -22.49
C PRO A 431 -21.38 7.37 -22.30
N ALA A 432 -21.59 6.64 -23.40
CA ALA A 432 -22.28 5.34 -23.37
C ALA A 432 -21.48 4.24 -22.65
N ASP A 433 -20.17 4.38 -22.59
CA ASP A 433 -19.24 3.49 -21.90
C ASP A 433 -19.06 3.80 -20.41
N HIS A 434 -19.70 4.86 -19.90
CA HIS A 434 -19.71 5.17 -18.48
C HIS A 434 -20.40 4.06 -17.67
N GLU A 435 -19.81 3.64 -16.56
CA GLU A 435 -20.26 2.48 -15.77
C GLU A 435 -21.72 2.58 -15.31
N LEU A 436 -22.14 3.74 -14.79
CA LEU A 436 -23.53 3.96 -14.41
C LEU A 436 -24.51 3.88 -15.61
N VAL A 437 -24.09 4.27 -16.82
CA VAL A 437 -24.95 4.13 -18.01
C VAL A 437 -25.16 2.65 -18.33
N LYS A 438 -24.07 1.87 -18.43
CA LYS A 438 -24.13 0.41 -18.67
C LYS A 438 -24.98 -0.29 -17.62
N LEU A 439 -24.80 0.06 -16.35
CA LEU A 439 -25.57 -0.50 -15.24
C LEU A 439 -27.07 -0.23 -15.42
N LEU A 440 -27.47 1.02 -15.65
CA LEU A 440 -28.88 1.36 -15.76
C LEU A 440 -29.53 0.82 -17.05
N GLU A 441 -28.78 0.68 -18.14
CA GLU A 441 -29.27 0.02 -19.37
C GLU A 441 -29.61 -1.45 -19.11
N GLN A 442 -28.79 -2.16 -18.32
CA GLN A 442 -29.04 -3.55 -17.94
C GLN A 442 -30.34 -3.70 -17.13
N TYR A 443 -30.65 -2.75 -16.25
CA TYR A 443 -31.81 -2.83 -15.36
C TYR A 443 -33.04 -2.05 -15.85
N GLN A 444 -32.99 -1.47 -17.05
CA GLN A 444 -34.16 -0.80 -17.64
C GLN A 444 -35.22 -1.83 -18.03
N ALA A 445 -36.30 -1.90 -17.26
CA ALA A 445 -37.42 -2.77 -17.57
C ALA A 445 -38.12 -2.34 -18.88
N MET A 446 -38.27 -3.27 -19.81
CA MET A 446 -38.98 -3.02 -21.06
C MET A 446 -40.49 -3.27 -20.92
N PRO A 447 -41.34 -2.46 -21.59
CA PRO A 447 -42.76 -2.75 -21.68
C PRO A 447 -43.03 -4.13 -22.26
N ARG A 448 -43.98 -4.85 -21.67
CA ARG A 448 -44.41 -6.17 -22.13
C ARG A 448 -45.15 -6.07 -23.46
N PRO A 449 -44.57 -6.56 -24.58
CA PRO A 449 -45.18 -6.44 -25.89
C PRO A 449 -46.39 -7.37 -26.06
N ASP A 450 -46.49 -8.41 -25.23
CA ASP A 450 -47.55 -9.40 -25.20
C ASP A 450 -48.87 -8.86 -24.60
N ILE A 451 -48.85 -7.72 -23.91
CA ILE A 451 -50.03 -7.15 -23.25
C ILE A 451 -50.45 -5.85 -23.93
N GLY A 452 -51.64 -5.85 -24.52
CA GLY A 452 -52.20 -4.66 -25.14
C GLY A 452 -52.44 -3.54 -24.11
N ARG A 453 -52.13 -2.28 -24.45
CA ARG A 453 -52.27 -1.08 -23.60
C ARG A 453 -53.58 -0.99 -22.78
N ASN A 454 -54.71 -1.48 -23.32
CA ASN A 454 -56.03 -1.45 -22.64
C ASN A 454 -56.45 -2.78 -22.00
N GLN A 455 -55.66 -3.85 -22.09
CA GLN A 455 -55.93 -5.15 -21.48
C GLN A 455 -55.72 -5.11 -19.95
N PRO A 456 -56.29 -6.05 -19.18
CA PRO A 456 -55.99 -6.23 -17.76
C PRO A 456 -54.48 -6.41 -17.54
N CYS A 457 -53.95 -5.78 -16.48
CA CYS A 457 -52.54 -5.86 -16.14
C CYS A 457 -52.16 -7.25 -15.59
N TRP A 458 -50.93 -7.70 -15.89
CA TRP A 458 -50.39 -9.00 -15.46
C TRP A 458 -50.26 -9.17 -13.94
N CYS A 459 -50.16 -8.07 -13.19
CA CYS A 459 -50.04 -8.09 -11.73
C CYS A 459 -51.32 -8.52 -10.99
N GLY A 460 -52.42 -8.82 -11.70
CA GLY A 460 -53.67 -9.25 -11.07
C GLY A 460 -54.51 -8.12 -10.45
N SER A 461 -54.11 -6.84 -10.58
CA SER A 461 -54.84 -5.69 -10.01
C SER A 461 -56.21 -5.42 -10.63
N GLY A 462 -56.53 -6.07 -11.77
CA GLY A 462 -57.73 -5.81 -12.56
C GLY A 462 -57.75 -4.45 -13.29
N ARG A 463 -56.74 -3.59 -13.11
CA ARG A 463 -56.60 -2.31 -13.82
C ARG A 463 -56.11 -2.54 -15.25
N LYS A 464 -56.42 -1.60 -16.15
CA LYS A 464 -55.84 -1.59 -17.51
C LYS A 464 -54.32 -1.42 -17.41
N TYR A 465 -53.56 -2.15 -18.22
CA TYR A 465 -52.09 -2.13 -18.22
C TYR A 465 -51.52 -0.70 -18.27
N LYS A 466 -52.06 0.17 -19.14
CA LYS A 466 -51.68 1.60 -19.22
C LYS A 466 -51.90 2.45 -17.97
N LYS A 467 -52.73 1.99 -17.04
CA LYS A 467 -53.06 2.67 -15.77
C LYS A 467 -52.45 1.94 -14.58
N CYS A 468 -51.61 0.93 -14.83
CA CYS A 468 -51.03 0.08 -13.81
C CYS A 468 -49.51 0.03 -14.00
N HIS A 469 -48.99 -0.90 -14.81
CA HIS A 469 -47.55 -1.14 -14.92
C HIS A 469 -46.94 -0.67 -16.24
N LEU A 470 -47.70 -0.19 -17.22
CA LEU A 470 -47.10 0.32 -18.46
C LEU A 470 -46.26 1.56 -18.14
N GLN A 471 -44.95 1.52 -18.43
CA GLN A 471 -43.94 2.53 -18.02
C GLN A 471 -43.58 2.53 -16.53
N HIS A 472 -44.03 1.52 -15.79
CA HIS A 472 -43.70 1.27 -14.38
C HIS A 472 -43.37 -0.21 -14.17
N GLU A 473 -42.86 -0.87 -15.20
CA GLU A 473 -42.37 -2.23 -15.11
C GLU A 473 -41.13 -2.26 -14.21
N GLN A 474 -41.02 -3.31 -13.40
CA GLN A 474 -39.85 -3.58 -12.59
C GLN A 474 -39.38 -5.00 -12.86
N LEU A 475 -38.07 -5.19 -12.82
CA LEU A 475 -37.49 -6.52 -12.87
C LEU A 475 -37.80 -7.28 -11.57
N PRO A 476 -37.90 -8.62 -11.62
CA PRO A 476 -38.01 -9.45 -10.43
C PRO A 476 -36.92 -9.14 -9.39
N LEU A 477 -37.22 -9.31 -8.10
CA LEU A 477 -36.27 -8.98 -7.02
C LEU A 477 -34.97 -9.80 -7.10
N ASP A 478 -35.04 -11.03 -7.63
CA ASP A 478 -33.86 -11.88 -7.82
C ASP A 478 -32.94 -11.39 -8.94
N GLU A 479 -33.43 -10.58 -9.88
CA GLU A 479 -32.61 -9.86 -10.86
C GLU A 479 -32.11 -8.53 -10.27
N ARG A 480 -32.97 -7.79 -9.56
CA ARG A 480 -32.59 -6.52 -8.91
C ARG A 480 -31.63 -6.67 -7.73
N ALA A 481 -31.54 -7.85 -7.12
CA ALA A 481 -30.58 -8.10 -6.04
C ALA A 481 -29.13 -7.83 -6.48
N ALA A 482 -28.75 -8.20 -7.71
CA ALA A 482 -27.44 -7.85 -8.24
C ALA A 482 -27.27 -6.32 -8.36
N TRP A 483 -28.32 -5.59 -8.74
CA TRP A 483 -28.30 -4.13 -8.76
C TRP A 483 -28.14 -3.53 -7.37
N LEU A 484 -28.82 -4.08 -6.35
CA LEU A 484 -28.66 -3.67 -4.96
C LEU A 484 -27.20 -3.81 -4.49
N TYR A 485 -26.54 -4.93 -4.82
CA TYR A 485 -25.12 -5.10 -4.53
C TYR A 485 -24.25 -4.06 -5.24
N GLN A 486 -24.54 -3.77 -6.52
CA GLN A 486 -23.82 -2.73 -7.28
C GLN A 486 -24.03 -1.32 -6.71
N LYS A 487 -25.21 -0.99 -6.16
CA LYS A 487 -25.45 0.29 -5.46
C LYS A 487 -24.54 0.42 -4.24
N ALA A 488 -24.38 -0.65 -3.46
CA ALA A 488 -23.47 -0.67 -2.32
C ALA A 488 -21.99 -0.54 -2.77
N GLY A 489 -21.59 -1.20 -3.86
CA GLY A 489 -20.26 -1.04 -4.44
C GLY A 489 -19.97 0.39 -4.93
N MET A 490 -20.96 1.07 -5.53
CA MET A 490 -20.82 2.49 -5.88
C MET A 490 -20.68 3.38 -4.63
N PHE A 491 -21.50 3.15 -3.60
CA PHE A 491 -21.39 3.88 -2.33
C PHE A 491 -20.00 3.73 -1.70
N LEU A 492 -19.42 2.52 -1.78
CA LEU A 492 -18.08 2.23 -1.31
C LEU A 492 -17.01 3.06 -2.03
N LEU A 493 -17.04 3.08 -3.37
CA LEU A 493 -16.00 3.72 -4.20
C LEU A 493 -16.08 5.26 -4.25
N ASP A 494 -17.28 5.82 -4.01
CA ASP A 494 -17.56 7.26 -4.02
C ASP A 494 -17.52 7.90 -2.61
N GLY A 495 -17.35 7.08 -1.57
CA GLY A 495 -17.46 7.45 -0.15
C GLY A 495 -16.16 7.27 0.65
N PRO A 496 -16.22 7.43 1.98
CA PRO A 496 -15.03 7.44 2.84
C PRO A 496 -14.23 6.13 2.82
N TRP A 497 -14.90 5.02 2.49
CA TRP A 497 -14.35 3.67 2.42
C TRP A 497 -13.40 3.40 1.25
N ARG A 498 -13.18 4.39 0.37
CA ARG A 498 -12.29 4.23 -0.77
C ARG A 498 -10.85 3.89 -0.35
N GLY A 499 -10.39 4.43 0.78
CA GLY A 499 -9.08 4.11 1.36
C GLY A 499 -8.98 2.63 1.74
N ASP A 500 -9.96 2.11 2.48
CA ASP A 500 -10.01 0.70 2.89
C ASP A 500 -10.01 -0.28 1.69
N VAL A 501 -10.65 0.11 0.59
CA VAL A 501 -10.62 -0.67 -0.66
C VAL A 501 -9.22 -0.70 -1.27
N ILE A 502 -8.49 0.42 -1.24
CA ILE A 502 -7.11 0.50 -1.75
C ILE A 502 -6.20 -0.38 -0.90
N GLU A 503 -6.26 -0.26 0.43
CA GLU A 503 -5.46 -1.09 1.35
C GLU A 503 -5.74 -2.59 1.15
N ALA A 504 -7.02 -2.96 1.07
CA ALA A 504 -7.40 -4.36 0.81
C ALA A 504 -6.96 -4.83 -0.59
N ALA A 505 -6.96 -3.96 -1.60
CA ALA A 505 -6.47 -4.27 -2.94
C ALA A 505 -4.94 -4.47 -2.97
N GLU A 506 -4.17 -3.68 -2.21
CA GLU A 506 -2.73 -3.88 -2.04
C GLU A 506 -2.42 -5.24 -1.42
N VAL A 507 -3.11 -5.60 -0.33
CA VAL A 507 -3.00 -6.92 0.29
C VAL A 507 -3.36 -8.04 -0.69
N ARG A 508 -4.37 -7.82 -1.54
CA ARG A 508 -4.78 -8.78 -2.58
C ARG A 508 -3.73 -8.93 -3.68
N ALA A 509 -2.99 -7.87 -3.99
CA ALA A 509 -1.98 -7.83 -5.05
C ALA A 509 -0.57 -8.22 -4.58
N GLN A 510 -0.33 -8.38 -3.27
CA GLN A 510 1.01 -8.54 -2.67
C GLN A 510 1.90 -9.67 -3.24
N PHE A 511 1.32 -10.69 -3.89
CA PHE A 511 2.08 -11.81 -4.50
C PHE A 511 2.08 -11.77 -6.03
N ALA A 512 1.54 -10.70 -6.64
CA ALA A 512 1.54 -10.53 -8.08
C ALA A 512 2.89 -9.96 -8.54
N GLU A 513 3.42 -10.49 -9.64
CA GLU A 513 4.64 -9.98 -10.28
C GLU A 513 4.38 -8.74 -11.15
N ASP A 514 3.11 -8.46 -11.49
CA ASP A 514 2.70 -7.33 -12.34
C ASP A 514 2.60 -6.03 -11.52
N PRO A 515 3.36 -4.98 -11.83
CA PRO A 515 3.28 -3.67 -11.15
C PRO A 515 1.88 -3.04 -11.20
N TYR A 516 1.04 -3.43 -12.16
CA TYR A 516 -0.33 -2.93 -12.30
C TYR A 516 -1.39 -3.81 -11.62
N ALA A 517 -1.00 -4.89 -10.94
CA ALA A 517 -1.92 -5.83 -10.32
C ALA A 517 -2.84 -5.17 -9.27
N MET A 518 -2.34 -4.15 -8.56
CA MET A 518 -3.12 -3.37 -7.61
C MET A 518 -4.35 -2.73 -8.26
N PHE A 519 -4.22 -2.19 -9.48
CA PHE A 519 -5.35 -1.57 -10.19
C PHE A 519 -6.44 -2.57 -10.54
N GLY A 520 -6.04 -3.81 -10.91
CA GLY A 520 -6.97 -4.91 -11.10
C GLY A 520 -7.66 -5.33 -9.80
N ALA A 521 -6.93 -5.32 -8.69
CA ALA A 521 -7.44 -5.71 -7.38
C ALA A 521 -8.50 -4.76 -6.80
N LEU A 522 -8.50 -3.48 -7.20
CA LEU A 522 -9.56 -2.51 -6.82
C LEU A 522 -10.98 -2.98 -7.22
N GLY A 523 -11.08 -3.74 -8.31
CA GLY A 523 -12.33 -4.33 -8.79
C GLY A 523 -12.52 -5.80 -8.38
N ASP A 524 -11.66 -6.37 -7.54
CA ASP A 524 -11.76 -7.78 -7.14
C ASP A 524 -13.02 -7.98 -6.26
N PRO A 525 -13.90 -8.94 -6.60
CA PRO A 525 -15.11 -9.21 -5.82
C PRO A 525 -14.86 -9.62 -4.37
N LEU A 526 -13.70 -10.20 -4.04
CA LEU A 526 -13.31 -10.49 -2.66
C LEU A 526 -13.03 -9.19 -1.89
N VAL A 527 -12.23 -8.29 -2.48
CA VAL A 527 -11.85 -7.00 -1.88
C VAL A 527 -13.11 -6.18 -1.58
N THR A 528 -13.97 -6.02 -2.58
CA THR A 528 -15.21 -5.23 -2.43
C THR A 528 -16.14 -5.84 -1.38
N ASP A 529 -16.35 -7.17 -1.40
CA ASP A 529 -17.25 -7.84 -0.45
C ASP A 529 -16.69 -7.84 0.98
N ALA A 530 -15.37 -7.97 1.15
CA ALA A 530 -14.71 -7.91 2.46
C ALA A 530 -14.91 -6.54 3.12
N VAL A 531 -14.61 -5.45 2.41
CA VAL A 531 -14.81 -4.10 2.97
C VAL A 531 -16.29 -3.81 3.21
N LEU A 532 -17.18 -4.25 2.32
CA LEU A 532 -18.63 -4.11 2.52
C LEU A 532 -19.11 -4.78 3.81
N PHE A 533 -18.75 -6.03 4.06
CA PHE A 533 -19.38 -6.80 5.14
C PHE A 533 -18.51 -6.96 6.38
N GLU A 534 -17.25 -7.37 6.22
CA GLU A 534 -16.30 -7.46 7.34
C GLU A 534 -15.86 -6.06 7.81
N GLY A 535 -15.76 -5.08 6.91
CA GLY A 535 -15.41 -3.69 7.24
C GLY A 535 -16.59 -2.86 7.76
N GLY A 536 -17.83 -3.29 7.47
CA GLY A 536 -19.05 -2.62 7.94
C GLY A 536 -19.62 -1.56 6.99
N ALA A 537 -18.99 -1.32 5.83
CA ALA A 537 -19.44 -0.32 4.87
C ALA A 537 -20.86 -0.59 4.32
N PHE A 538 -21.28 -1.85 4.23
CA PHE A 538 -22.64 -2.24 3.83
C PHE A 538 -23.68 -1.86 4.89
N ALA A 539 -23.33 -1.92 6.18
CA ALA A 539 -24.21 -1.46 7.25
C ALA A 539 -24.39 0.05 7.18
N GLU A 540 -23.31 0.80 6.91
CA GLU A 540 -23.38 2.24 6.68
C GLU A 540 -24.18 2.58 5.42
N PHE A 541 -23.99 1.85 4.32
CA PHE A 541 -24.80 2.00 3.11
C PHE A 541 -26.30 1.85 3.42
N VAL A 542 -26.69 0.82 4.17
CA VAL A 542 -28.09 0.60 4.57
C VAL A 542 -28.59 1.73 5.49
N ALA A 543 -27.78 2.17 6.44
CA ALA A 543 -28.15 3.23 7.37
C ALA A 543 -28.34 4.58 6.65
N THR A 544 -27.44 4.91 5.74
CA THR A 544 -27.41 6.17 5.01
C THR A 544 -28.38 6.15 3.83
N ARG A 545 -28.18 5.24 2.85
CA ARG A 545 -28.92 5.19 1.58
C ARG A 545 -30.20 4.36 1.65
N GLY A 546 -30.42 3.56 2.69
CA GLY A 546 -31.57 2.63 2.78
C GLY A 546 -32.93 3.30 2.68
N ALA A 547 -33.07 4.57 3.07
CA ALA A 547 -34.31 5.34 2.92
C ALA A 547 -34.66 5.68 1.45
N LEU A 548 -33.68 5.61 0.54
CA LEU A 548 -33.89 5.79 -0.89
C LEU A 548 -34.28 4.49 -1.59
N LEU A 549 -33.94 3.34 -1.04
CA LEU A 549 -34.16 2.05 -1.69
C LEU A 549 -35.66 1.70 -1.77
N PRO A 550 -36.09 0.95 -2.81
CA PRO A 550 -37.39 0.27 -2.78
C PRO A 550 -37.56 -0.57 -1.51
N ASP A 551 -38.77 -0.61 -0.94
CA ASP A 551 -39.03 -1.29 0.34
C ASP A 551 -38.56 -2.76 0.36
N ASP A 552 -38.68 -3.47 -0.78
CA ASP A 552 -38.28 -4.86 -0.89
C ASP A 552 -36.76 -5.05 -1.02
N GLU A 553 -36.05 -4.13 -1.66
CA GLU A 553 -34.58 -4.07 -1.69
C GLU A 553 -34.02 -3.68 -0.33
N ARG A 554 -34.63 -2.74 0.38
CA ARG A 554 -34.24 -2.37 1.73
C ARG A 554 -34.37 -3.56 2.68
N LEU A 555 -35.52 -4.25 2.66
CA LEU A 555 -35.72 -5.46 3.47
C LEU A 555 -34.70 -6.55 3.12
N LEU A 556 -34.36 -6.69 1.84
CA LEU A 556 -33.34 -7.63 1.39
C LEU A 556 -31.95 -7.26 1.92
N ALA A 557 -31.57 -5.98 1.88
CA ALA A 557 -30.32 -5.48 2.44
C ALA A 557 -30.24 -5.70 3.95
N GLU A 558 -31.33 -5.43 4.69
CA GLU A 558 -31.43 -5.70 6.13
C GLU A 558 -31.27 -7.20 6.45
N GLN A 559 -31.70 -8.11 5.55
CA GLN A 559 -31.45 -9.55 5.69
C GLN A 559 -29.99 -9.91 5.46
N TRP A 560 -29.32 -9.27 4.49
CA TRP A 560 -27.91 -9.53 4.18
C TRP A 560 -26.99 -9.17 5.35
N LEU A 561 -27.34 -8.14 6.14
CA LEU A 561 -26.63 -7.77 7.37
C LEU A 561 -26.61 -8.86 8.45
N LEU A 562 -27.49 -9.86 8.35
CA LEU A 562 -27.58 -10.98 9.31
C LEU A 562 -26.82 -12.23 8.83
N ILE A 563 -26.17 -12.17 7.67
CA ILE A 563 -25.55 -13.32 7.03
C ILE A 563 -24.03 -13.17 7.12
N ASP A 564 -23.40 -14.11 7.81
CA ASP A 564 -21.94 -14.22 7.85
C ASP A 564 -21.41 -15.00 6.64
N ARG A 565 -20.16 -14.70 6.27
CA ARG A 565 -19.39 -15.49 5.30
C ARG A 565 -19.12 -16.88 5.88
N SER A 566 -19.09 -17.91 5.04
CA SER A 566 -18.78 -19.27 5.49
C SER A 566 -17.90 -20.04 4.49
N VAL A 567 -17.46 -21.22 4.92
CA VAL A 567 -16.74 -22.20 4.11
C VAL A 567 -17.72 -23.30 3.71
N TYR A 568 -17.78 -23.61 2.42
CA TYR A 568 -18.75 -24.53 1.86
C TYR A 568 -18.07 -25.62 1.05
N GLU A 569 -18.67 -26.81 1.07
CA GLU A 569 -18.33 -27.89 0.16
C GLU A 569 -19.34 -27.94 -0.99
N ILE A 570 -18.84 -27.96 -2.23
CA ILE A 570 -19.69 -28.12 -3.41
C ILE A 570 -20.13 -29.58 -3.53
N GLU A 571 -21.43 -29.85 -3.43
CA GLU A 571 -21.97 -31.21 -3.54
C GLU A 571 -22.32 -31.57 -4.99
N ARG A 572 -22.93 -30.64 -5.73
CA ARG A 572 -23.38 -30.86 -7.12
C ARG A 572 -23.27 -29.58 -7.93
N VAL A 573 -22.90 -29.72 -9.21
CA VAL A 573 -22.76 -28.58 -10.13
C VAL A 573 -23.65 -28.79 -11.36
N GLN A 574 -24.39 -27.74 -11.73
CA GLN A 574 -25.15 -27.63 -12.97
C GLN A 574 -24.51 -26.52 -13.81
N ARG A 575 -23.69 -26.90 -14.79
CA ARG A 575 -22.85 -25.96 -15.56
C ARG A 575 -23.67 -24.85 -16.21
N GLY A 576 -23.32 -23.60 -15.93
CA GLY A 576 -23.99 -22.42 -16.48
C GLY A 576 -25.31 -22.05 -15.79
N GLU A 577 -25.70 -22.78 -14.74
CA GLU A 577 -26.94 -22.56 -14.00
C GLU A 577 -26.69 -22.31 -12.51
N GLY A 578 -25.89 -23.16 -11.85
CA GLY A 578 -25.64 -23.05 -10.42
C GLY A 578 -25.05 -24.31 -9.79
N PHE A 579 -25.13 -24.39 -8.46
CA PHE A 579 -24.65 -25.54 -7.69
C PHE A 579 -25.39 -25.71 -6.37
N THR A 580 -25.31 -26.92 -5.82
CA THR A 580 -25.70 -27.22 -4.45
C THR A 580 -24.44 -27.30 -3.60
N MET A 581 -24.44 -26.60 -2.47
CA MET A 581 -23.30 -26.54 -1.56
C MET A 581 -23.75 -26.70 -0.12
N ARG A 582 -22.89 -27.28 0.71
CA ARG A 582 -23.12 -27.49 2.14
C ARG A 582 -22.20 -26.59 2.94
N ASP A 583 -22.77 -25.80 3.85
CA ASP A 583 -22.04 -24.99 4.81
C ASP A 583 -21.36 -25.91 5.83
N LEU A 584 -20.04 -25.77 5.99
CA LEU A 584 -19.26 -26.61 6.90
C LEU A 584 -19.29 -26.13 8.35
N ARG A 585 -19.73 -24.89 8.61
CA ARG A 585 -19.92 -24.33 9.96
C ARG A 585 -21.30 -24.69 10.52
N THR A 586 -22.34 -24.63 9.68
CA THR A 586 -23.73 -24.84 10.12
C THR A 586 -24.32 -26.20 9.73
N GLY A 587 -23.82 -26.81 8.65
CA GLY A 587 -24.38 -28.02 8.04
C GLY A 587 -25.54 -27.78 7.06
N ASP A 588 -25.95 -26.52 6.88
CA ASP A 588 -27.05 -26.16 5.98
C ASP A 588 -26.69 -26.39 4.51
N VAL A 589 -27.69 -26.74 3.70
CA VAL A 589 -27.52 -26.99 2.26
C VAL A 589 -28.23 -25.92 1.45
N HIS A 590 -27.47 -25.26 0.58
CA HIS A 590 -27.94 -24.15 -0.25
C HIS A 590 -27.96 -24.56 -1.72
N GLN A 591 -29.03 -24.18 -2.42
CA GLN A 591 -29.10 -24.24 -3.88
C GLN A 591 -28.87 -22.84 -4.45
N VAL A 592 -27.67 -22.61 -4.99
CA VAL A 592 -27.22 -21.29 -5.43
C VAL A 592 -27.34 -21.18 -6.94
N ARG A 593 -27.91 -20.07 -7.41
CA ARG A 593 -27.92 -19.69 -8.82
C ARG A 593 -26.65 -18.89 -9.12
N GLU A 594 -25.77 -19.45 -9.92
CA GLU A 594 -24.49 -18.85 -10.29
C GLU A 594 -24.04 -19.44 -11.65
N ARG A 595 -23.71 -18.57 -12.62
CA ARG A 595 -23.52 -18.98 -14.02
C ARG A 595 -22.05 -19.14 -14.44
N THR A 596 -21.15 -18.36 -13.84
CA THR A 596 -19.76 -18.24 -14.27
C THR A 596 -18.88 -19.26 -13.54
N ALA A 597 -18.88 -19.24 -12.21
CA ALA A 597 -18.12 -20.19 -11.40
C ALA A 597 -18.60 -21.64 -11.58
N SER A 598 -19.90 -21.88 -11.85
CA SER A 598 -20.45 -23.20 -12.14
C SER A 598 -19.87 -23.86 -13.41
N GLN A 599 -19.17 -23.10 -14.26
CA GLN A 599 -18.43 -23.66 -15.40
C GLN A 599 -17.12 -24.35 -14.97
N ALA A 600 -16.47 -23.84 -13.92
CA ALA A 600 -15.14 -24.25 -13.48
C ALA A 600 -15.15 -25.11 -12.21
N LEU A 601 -16.08 -24.84 -11.29
CA LEU A 601 -16.19 -25.57 -10.01
C LEU A 601 -16.55 -27.04 -10.22
N LYS A 602 -16.06 -27.88 -9.30
CA LYS A 602 -16.29 -29.33 -9.29
C LYS A 602 -16.90 -29.75 -7.95
N ALA A 603 -17.67 -30.84 -7.96
CA ALA A 603 -18.11 -31.47 -6.72
C ALA A 603 -16.88 -31.87 -5.87
N GLY A 604 -16.98 -31.69 -4.56
CA GLY A 604 -15.91 -31.88 -3.58
C GLY A 604 -15.00 -30.66 -3.37
N ALA A 605 -15.10 -29.63 -4.22
CA ALA A 605 -14.34 -28.39 -4.03
C ALA A 605 -14.79 -27.65 -2.75
N LEU A 606 -13.83 -27.03 -2.06
CA LEU A 606 -14.09 -26.14 -0.94
C LEU A 606 -14.02 -24.70 -1.40
N VAL A 607 -15.00 -23.89 -0.99
CA VAL A 607 -15.06 -22.47 -1.31
C VAL A 607 -15.40 -21.63 -0.09
N CYS A 608 -14.82 -20.43 0.01
CA CYS A 608 -15.20 -19.39 0.93
C CYS A 608 -16.03 -18.34 0.18
N ALA A 609 -17.24 -18.06 0.64
CA ALA A 609 -18.15 -17.13 -0.01
C ALA A 609 -19.23 -16.61 0.97
N ARG A 610 -19.96 -15.57 0.54
CA ARG A 610 -21.19 -15.13 1.22
C ARG A 610 -22.41 -15.52 0.38
N VAL A 611 -23.26 -16.37 0.94
CA VAL A 611 -24.45 -16.91 0.27
C VAL A 611 -25.68 -16.17 0.78
N VAL A 612 -26.32 -15.37 -0.08
CA VAL A 612 -27.40 -14.46 0.32
C VAL A 612 -28.74 -14.78 -0.36
N PRO A 613 -29.88 -14.50 0.28
CA PRO A 613 -31.17 -14.52 -0.39
C PRO A 613 -31.21 -13.44 -1.46
N ALA A 614 -31.87 -13.72 -2.57
CA ALA A 614 -32.06 -12.80 -3.68
C ALA A 614 -33.45 -13.07 -4.28
N GLY A 615 -34.50 -12.53 -3.66
CA GLY A 615 -35.88 -12.78 -4.05
C GLY A 615 -36.28 -14.26 -3.96
N ALA A 616 -36.62 -14.87 -5.09
CA ALA A 616 -37.01 -16.28 -5.16
C ALA A 616 -35.80 -17.25 -5.26
N ALA A 617 -34.58 -16.73 -5.30
CA ALA A 617 -33.36 -17.50 -5.45
C ALA A 617 -32.38 -17.22 -4.29
N THR A 618 -31.33 -18.03 -4.21
CA THR A 618 -30.13 -17.79 -3.39
C THR A 618 -28.95 -17.57 -4.33
N GLN A 619 -28.14 -16.55 -4.08
CA GLN A 619 -27.06 -16.11 -4.97
C GLN A 619 -25.79 -15.74 -4.19
N ILE A 620 -24.69 -15.55 -4.92
CA ILE A 620 -23.43 -15.01 -4.43
C ILE A 620 -23.09 -13.83 -5.35
N PHE A 621 -22.78 -12.67 -4.77
CA PHE A 621 -22.41 -11.46 -5.51
C PHE A 621 -20.92 -11.10 -5.33
N GLY A 622 -20.38 -11.32 -4.13
CA GLY A 622 -18.95 -11.18 -3.84
C GLY A 622 -18.09 -12.34 -4.35
N GLY A 623 -16.83 -12.37 -3.91
CA GLY A 623 -15.85 -13.39 -4.30
C GLY A 623 -16.25 -14.83 -3.94
N ILE A 624 -15.94 -15.77 -4.85
CA ILE A 624 -16.00 -17.21 -4.61
C ILE A 624 -14.56 -17.73 -4.56
N GLU A 625 -14.02 -17.86 -3.36
CA GLU A 625 -12.60 -18.13 -3.16
C GLU A 625 -12.37 -19.63 -2.94
N LEU A 626 -11.55 -20.26 -3.78
CA LEU A 626 -11.16 -21.66 -3.57
C LEU A 626 -10.30 -21.80 -2.31
N VAL A 627 -10.59 -22.83 -1.52
CA VAL A 627 -9.91 -23.13 -0.25
C VAL A 627 -9.26 -24.50 -0.34
N ALA A 628 -7.97 -24.58 -0.02
CA ALA A 628 -7.30 -25.88 0.07
C ALA A 628 -7.74 -26.63 1.33
N LEU A 629 -7.79 -27.97 1.28
CA LEU A 629 -8.27 -28.79 2.41
C LEU A 629 -7.51 -28.50 3.72
N HIS A 630 -6.20 -28.28 3.65
CA HIS A 630 -5.35 -27.99 4.82
C HIS A 630 -5.64 -26.61 5.45
N GLN A 631 -6.20 -25.67 4.69
CA GLN A 631 -6.55 -24.33 5.16
C GLN A 631 -7.94 -24.26 5.79
N ARG A 632 -8.79 -25.29 5.60
CA ARG A 632 -10.20 -25.25 5.98
C ARG A 632 -10.40 -24.93 7.46
N ASP A 633 -9.74 -25.68 8.34
CA ASP A 633 -9.96 -25.58 9.79
C ASP A 633 -9.46 -24.22 10.31
N GLU A 634 -8.32 -23.74 9.80
CA GLU A 634 -7.76 -22.42 10.11
C GLU A 634 -8.68 -21.29 9.64
N LEU A 635 -9.22 -21.38 8.42
CA LEU A 635 -10.17 -20.41 7.89
C LEU A 635 -11.48 -20.39 8.69
N ILE A 636 -12.00 -21.55 9.09
CA ILE A 636 -13.21 -21.61 9.94
C ILE A 636 -12.94 -20.90 11.27
N MET A 637 -11.79 -21.16 11.91
CA MET A 637 -11.41 -20.48 13.14
C MET A 637 -11.28 -18.97 12.95
N LEU A 638 -10.68 -18.52 11.85
CA LEU A 638 -10.58 -17.10 11.51
C LEU A 638 -11.97 -16.46 11.34
N LEU A 639 -12.87 -17.11 10.61
CA LEU A 639 -14.23 -16.59 10.43
C LEU A 639 -15.06 -16.61 11.72
N ASP A 640 -14.77 -17.52 12.66
CA ASP A 640 -15.40 -17.54 13.98
C ASP A 640 -14.90 -16.39 14.87
N SER A 641 -13.68 -15.88 14.65
CA SER A 641 -13.16 -14.70 15.36
C SER A 641 -13.61 -13.36 14.79
N ARG A 642 -14.35 -13.34 13.67
CA ARG A 642 -14.81 -12.15 12.95
C ARG A 642 -13.64 -11.26 12.52
N PRO A 643 -12.90 -11.66 11.48
CA PRO A 643 -11.71 -10.95 11.04
C PRO A 643 -12.09 -9.61 10.43
N ASP A 644 -11.16 -8.67 10.46
CA ASP A 644 -11.28 -7.46 9.64
C ASP A 644 -11.07 -7.78 8.14
N PRO A 645 -11.33 -6.83 7.22
CA PRO A 645 -11.16 -7.04 5.79
C PRO A 645 -9.73 -7.46 5.39
N LEU A 646 -8.71 -6.85 5.98
CA LEU A 646 -7.31 -7.07 5.60
C LEU A 646 -6.84 -8.45 6.04
N GLU A 647 -7.19 -8.88 7.26
CA GLU A 647 -6.90 -10.23 7.76
C GLU A 647 -7.51 -11.31 6.86
N LEU A 648 -8.78 -11.13 6.48
CA LEU A 648 -9.48 -12.06 5.62
C LEU A 648 -8.89 -12.12 4.20
N VAL A 649 -8.65 -10.95 3.59
CA VAL A 649 -8.09 -10.85 2.25
C VAL A 649 -6.67 -11.41 2.23
N ALA A 650 -5.84 -11.12 3.23
CA ALA A 650 -4.50 -11.67 3.37
C ALA A 650 -4.55 -13.20 3.42
N PHE A 651 -5.41 -13.77 4.29
CA PHE A 651 -5.53 -15.23 4.42
C PHE A 651 -5.87 -15.91 3.09
N LEU A 652 -6.88 -15.40 2.37
CA LEU A 652 -7.36 -15.99 1.12
C LEU A 652 -6.40 -15.74 -0.05
N THR A 653 -5.55 -14.72 0.06
CA THR A 653 -4.53 -14.37 -0.93
C THR A 653 -3.26 -15.22 -0.81
N ARG A 654 -2.96 -15.79 0.37
CA ARG A 654 -1.81 -16.70 0.59
C ARG A 654 -1.72 -17.87 -0.39
N ARG A 655 -2.82 -18.27 -1.03
CA ARG A 655 -2.78 -19.32 -2.06
C ARG A 655 -1.93 -18.94 -3.29
N PHE A 656 -1.69 -17.65 -3.49
CA PHE A 656 -0.84 -17.11 -4.54
C PHE A 656 0.59 -16.87 -4.07
N ALA A 657 0.87 -17.04 -2.77
CA ALA A 657 2.22 -16.91 -2.24
C ALA A 657 3.15 -17.94 -2.89
N PRO A 658 4.42 -17.58 -3.15
CA PRO A 658 5.41 -18.55 -3.60
C PRO A 658 5.54 -19.68 -2.57
N PRO A 659 5.78 -20.93 -3.01
CA PRO A 659 5.92 -22.05 -2.09
C PRO A 659 7.10 -21.83 -1.15
N ALA A 660 6.85 -21.89 0.17
CA ALA A 660 7.91 -21.85 1.16
C ALA A 660 8.77 -23.11 1.05
N LEU A 661 10.02 -22.96 0.62
CA LEU A 661 10.99 -24.05 0.58
C LEU A 661 11.52 -24.28 2.01
N LEU A 662 11.26 -25.47 2.55
CA LEU A 662 11.79 -25.91 3.83
C LEU A 662 12.86 -26.98 3.62
N ASN A 663 13.88 -26.97 4.47
CA ASN A 663 14.86 -28.05 4.57
C ASN A 663 14.21 -29.29 5.21
N THR A 664 14.95 -30.40 5.28
CA THR A 664 14.43 -31.67 5.84
C THR A 664 14.23 -31.69 7.35
N GLU A 665 14.67 -30.65 8.06
CA GLU A 665 14.41 -30.43 9.49
C GLU A 665 13.25 -29.43 9.73
N GLY A 666 12.68 -28.87 8.66
CA GLY A 666 11.55 -27.94 8.71
C GLY A 666 11.93 -26.45 8.76
N ASP A 667 13.23 -26.11 8.65
CA ASP A 667 13.66 -24.71 8.63
C ASP A 667 13.52 -24.11 7.23
N PRO A 668 13.29 -22.79 7.10
CA PRO A 668 13.36 -22.09 5.81
C PRO A 668 14.69 -22.36 5.10
N LEU A 669 14.61 -22.65 3.81
CA LEU A 669 15.78 -22.95 2.99
C LEU A 669 16.49 -21.65 2.62
N VAL A 670 17.49 -21.30 3.43
CA VAL A 670 18.36 -20.14 3.24
C VAL A 670 19.77 -20.64 3.03
N LEU A 671 20.35 -20.37 1.87
CA LEU A 671 21.74 -20.71 1.59
C LEU A 671 22.61 -19.73 2.36
N CYS A 672 23.33 -20.24 3.35
CA CYS A 672 24.22 -19.45 4.20
C CYS A 672 25.66 -19.90 3.99
N GLN A 673 26.53 -18.96 3.64
CA GLN A 673 27.96 -19.19 3.49
C GLN A 673 28.75 -18.24 4.39
N ALA A 674 29.81 -18.73 5.04
CA ALA A 674 30.78 -17.90 5.76
C ALA A 674 32.19 -18.24 5.33
N THR A 675 33.03 -17.23 5.18
CA THR A 675 34.48 -17.38 5.03
C THR A 675 35.14 -16.82 6.28
N LEU A 676 35.84 -17.68 7.03
CA LEU A 676 36.57 -17.31 8.23
C LEU A 676 38.07 -17.44 8.01
N LYS A 677 38.87 -16.58 8.66
CA LYS A 677 40.32 -16.61 8.59
C LYS A 677 40.94 -17.08 9.89
N THR A 678 41.80 -18.09 9.82
CA THR A 678 42.52 -18.69 10.96
C THR A 678 43.99 -18.28 11.01
N GLY A 679 44.51 -18.07 12.22
CA GLY A 679 45.93 -17.85 12.47
C GLY A 679 46.78 -19.13 12.43
N ASP A 680 46.17 -20.31 12.62
CA ASP A 680 46.86 -21.60 12.66
C ASP A 680 46.02 -22.72 11.98
N PRO A 681 46.14 -22.87 10.65
CA PRO A 681 45.36 -23.83 9.88
C PRO A 681 45.58 -25.29 10.29
N ALA A 682 46.79 -25.63 10.74
CA ALA A 682 47.12 -27.00 11.11
C ALA A 682 46.42 -27.39 12.42
N ALA A 683 46.39 -26.47 13.39
CA ALA A 683 45.65 -26.67 14.64
C ALA A 683 44.13 -26.74 14.38
N LEU A 684 43.60 -25.85 13.54
CA LEU A 684 42.18 -25.84 13.19
C LEU A 684 41.75 -27.13 12.48
N SER A 685 42.54 -27.60 11.50
CA SER A 685 42.27 -28.86 10.79
C SER A 685 42.18 -30.06 11.75
N ALA A 686 43.08 -30.13 12.74
CA ALA A 686 43.05 -31.19 13.76
C ALA A 686 41.83 -31.08 14.69
N ALA A 687 41.39 -29.87 15.04
CA ALA A 687 40.19 -29.66 15.85
C ALA A 687 38.89 -29.98 15.08
N LEU A 688 38.86 -29.71 13.77
CA LEU A 688 37.75 -30.08 12.90
C LEU A 688 37.60 -31.61 12.78
N ASP A 689 38.69 -32.38 12.81
CA ASP A 689 38.63 -33.85 12.84
C ASP A 689 37.97 -34.45 14.08
N GLU A 690 38.05 -33.75 15.21
CA GLU A 690 37.40 -34.18 16.44
C GLU A 690 35.90 -33.84 16.44
N THR A 691 35.45 -32.94 15.56
CA THR A 691 34.11 -32.34 15.58
C THR A 691 33.24 -32.78 14.40
N TYR A 692 33.82 -32.87 13.21
CA TYR A 692 33.12 -33.15 11.95
C TYR A 692 33.73 -34.36 11.25
N GLN A 693 32.95 -34.98 10.35
CA GLN A 693 33.44 -36.11 9.58
C GLN A 693 34.24 -35.62 8.37
N ARG A 694 35.53 -35.97 8.30
CA ARG A 694 36.36 -35.64 7.14
C ARG A 694 35.90 -36.41 5.90
N ASP A 695 35.90 -35.77 4.74
CA ASP A 695 35.60 -36.41 3.46
C ASP A 695 36.71 -37.43 3.12
N ASP A 696 36.32 -38.63 2.68
CA ASP A 696 37.24 -39.71 2.30
C ASP A 696 38.02 -39.38 1.01
N THR A 697 37.52 -38.45 0.21
CA THR A 697 38.05 -38.07 -1.11
C THR A 697 38.82 -36.76 -1.12
N ASP A 698 38.50 -35.84 -0.21
CA ASP A 698 39.18 -34.56 -0.09
C ASP A 698 39.58 -34.26 1.37
N THR A 699 40.89 -34.27 1.61
CA THR A 699 41.45 -33.99 2.93
C THR A 699 41.30 -32.53 3.34
N ALA A 700 40.77 -31.62 2.52
CA ALA A 700 40.44 -30.25 2.94
C ALA A 700 38.96 -30.06 3.30
N HIS A 701 38.12 -31.10 3.17
CA HIS A 701 36.68 -31.04 3.37
C HIS A 701 36.20 -31.81 4.61
N TRP A 702 35.22 -31.24 5.31
CA TRP A 702 34.46 -31.91 6.37
C TRP A 702 32.96 -31.73 6.15
N ILE A 703 32.20 -32.71 6.61
CA ILE A 703 30.76 -32.79 6.44
C ILE A 703 30.13 -33.10 7.80
N GLU A 704 29.05 -32.39 8.11
CA GLU A 704 28.15 -32.75 9.19
C GLU A 704 26.91 -33.41 8.63
N TYR A 705 26.51 -34.55 9.19
CA TYR A 705 25.30 -35.25 8.79
C TYR A 705 24.18 -35.12 9.83
N VAL A 706 22.94 -35.15 9.34
CA VAL A 706 21.72 -35.35 10.14
C VAL A 706 20.96 -36.55 9.62
N THR A 707 20.42 -37.36 10.51
CA THR A 707 19.50 -38.44 10.14
C THR A 707 18.06 -37.98 10.31
N THR A 708 17.36 -37.82 9.18
CA THR A 708 15.92 -37.53 9.13
C THR A 708 15.21 -38.64 8.37
N ASP A 709 14.14 -39.20 8.94
CA ASP A 709 13.40 -40.33 8.36
C ASP A 709 14.24 -41.57 8.01
N GLY A 710 15.33 -41.79 8.75
CA GLY A 710 16.25 -42.91 8.55
C GLY A 710 17.20 -42.75 7.36
N LEU A 711 17.24 -41.58 6.72
CA LEU A 711 18.19 -41.21 5.69
C LEU A 711 19.20 -40.21 6.24
N GLU A 712 20.47 -40.45 5.96
CA GLU A 712 21.57 -39.55 6.30
C GLU A 712 21.63 -38.42 5.26
N ARG A 713 21.64 -37.17 5.73
CA ARG A 713 21.62 -35.96 4.89
C ARG A 713 22.66 -34.98 5.38
N ILE A 714 23.21 -34.21 4.46
CA ILE A 714 24.19 -33.17 4.78
C ILE A 714 23.48 -32.02 5.51
N ARG A 715 24.05 -31.67 6.66
CA ARG A 715 23.61 -30.58 7.53
C ARG A 715 24.49 -29.34 7.38
N ALA A 716 25.80 -29.54 7.20
CA ALA A 716 26.78 -28.49 6.95
C ALA A 716 27.98 -29.06 6.19
N THR A 717 28.65 -28.23 5.40
CA THR A 717 29.96 -28.53 4.81
C THR A 717 30.97 -27.47 5.21
N LEU A 718 32.20 -27.90 5.45
CA LEU A 718 33.31 -27.04 5.81
C LEU A 718 34.49 -27.35 4.90
N HIS A 719 35.15 -26.34 4.35
CA HIS A 719 36.32 -26.47 3.50
C HIS A 719 37.44 -25.54 3.96
N LEU A 720 38.63 -26.07 4.22
CA LEU A 720 39.78 -25.29 4.68
C LEU A 720 40.86 -25.20 3.59
N GLU A 721 41.00 -24.02 2.99
CA GLU A 721 42.05 -23.71 2.03
C GLU A 721 43.06 -22.70 2.58
N GLY A 722 44.29 -23.16 2.84
CA GLY A 722 45.33 -22.29 3.39
C GLY A 722 44.94 -21.76 4.77
N HIS A 723 44.59 -20.48 4.87
CA HIS A 723 44.15 -19.83 6.11
C HIS A 723 42.65 -19.51 6.13
N GLU A 724 41.90 -19.93 5.12
CA GLU A 724 40.49 -19.60 4.95
C GLU A 724 39.63 -20.86 5.11
N LEU A 725 38.68 -20.79 6.05
CA LEU A 725 37.68 -21.81 6.29
C LEU A 725 36.35 -21.32 5.71
N THR A 726 35.85 -21.99 4.69
CA THR A 726 34.51 -21.79 4.14
C THR A 726 33.53 -22.73 4.81
N ILE A 727 32.35 -22.23 5.17
CA ILE A 727 31.26 -22.97 5.79
C ILE A 727 30.00 -22.75 4.97
N ASP A 728 29.33 -23.83 4.56
CA ASP A 728 28.06 -23.78 3.83
C ASP A 728 26.97 -24.54 4.57
N THR A 729 25.80 -23.91 4.66
CA THR A 729 24.57 -24.51 5.22
C THR A 729 23.36 -24.04 4.41
N ASN A 730 22.22 -24.71 4.56
CA ASN A 730 20.98 -24.38 3.86
C ASN A 730 19.85 -23.91 4.80
N SER A 731 20.22 -23.36 5.96
CA SER A 731 19.32 -22.60 6.84
C SER A 731 20.12 -21.77 7.82
N GLU A 732 19.61 -20.61 8.23
CA GLU A 732 20.27 -19.74 9.22
C GLU A 732 20.47 -20.43 10.57
N ALA A 733 19.50 -21.23 11.03
CA ALA A 733 19.61 -21.97 12.28
C ALA A 733 20.79 -22.97 12.27
N ARG A 734 21.02 -23.65 11.15
CA ARG A 734 22.20 -24.52 10.95
C ARG A 734 23.48 -23.69 10.91
N PHE A 735 23.46 -22.53 10.24
CA PHE A 735 24.60 -21.64 10.10
C PHE A 735 25.13 -21.12 11.43
N GLU A 736 24.27 -20.51 12.24
CA GLU A 736 24.64 -19.97 13.55
C GLU A 736 25.19 -21.06 14.47
N ARG A 737 24.58 -22.24 14.45
CA ARG A 737 25.04 -23.39 15.24
C ARG A 737 26.45 -23.85 14.84
N VAL A 738 26.75 -23.87 13.54
CA VAL A 738 28.10 -24.24 13.08
C VAL A 738 29.11 -23.17 13.49
N LEU A 739 28.78 -21.87 13.36
CA LEU A 739 29.63 -20.78 13.84
C LEU A 739 29.89 -20.86 15.34
N ASP A 740 28.86 -21.11 16.15
CA ASP A 740 28.96 -21.31 17.60
C ASP A 740 29.84 -22.52 17.97
N THR A 741 29.87 -23.53 17.11
CA THR A 741 30.69 -24.73 17.30
C THR A 741 32.14 -24.50 16.89
N VAL A 742 32.40 -23.74 15.82
CA VAL A 742 33.74 -23.54 15.26
C VAL A 742 34.52 -22.43 15.99
N ARG A 743 33.86 -21.35 16.43
CA ARG A 743 34.52 -20.23 17.15
C ARG A 743 35.35 -20.66 18.38
N PRO A 744 34.88 -21.62 19.22
CA PRO A 744 35.68 -22.11 20.35
C PRO A 744 36.89 -22.97 19.95
N LEU A 745 36.90 -23.55 18.75
CA LEU A 745 37.97 -24.44 18.28
C LEU A 745 39.26 -23.66 17.96
N ASP A 746 39.12 -22.43 17.46
CA ASP A 746 40.23 -21.51 17.23
C ASP A 746 39.83 -20.08 17.63
N PRO A 747 40.34 -19.57 18.77
CA PRO A 747 40.06 -18.20 19.23
C PRO A 747 40.57 -17.10 18.29
N THR A 748 41.41 -17.43 17.30
CA THR A 748 41.93 -16.48 16.30
C THR A 748 41.05 -16.34 15.06
N LEU A 749 39.97 -17.12 14.95
CA LEU A 749 39.06 -17.06 13.82
C LEU A 749 38.36 -15.69 13.73
N THR A 750 38.52 -15.04 12.59
CA THR A 750 37.77 -13.83 12.23
C THR A 750 36.92 -14.08 11.01
N ILE A 751 35.64 -13.71 11.05
CA ILE A 751 34.77 -13.76 9.87
C ILE A 751 35.25 -12.68 8.89
N VAL A 752 35.58 -13.11 7.66
CA VAL A 752 35.98 -12.24 6.55
C VAL A 752 34.76 -11.85 5.73
N ASP A 753 33.88 -12.81 5.49
CA ASP A 753 32.67 -12.61 4.70
C ASP A 753 31.56 -13.56 5.17
N GLN A 754 30.31 -13.13 5.00
CA GLN A 754 29.14 -13.97 5.23
C GLN A 754 28.00 -13.57 4.27
N SER A 755 27.29 -14.56 3.74
CA SER A 755 26.11 -14.37 2.90
C SER A 755 24.95 -15.22 3.40
N ARG A 756 23.73 -14.70 3.23
CA ARG A 756 22.46 -15.40 3.51
C ARG A 756 21.52 -15.11 2.34
N GLN A 757 21.18 -16.13 1.56
CA GLN A 757 20.32 -16.01 0.38
C GLN A 757 19.12 -16.96 0.50
N PRO A 758 17.89 -16.44 0.64
CA PRO A 758 16.69 -17.26 0.59
C PRO A 758 16.56 -17.91 -0.79
N ALA A 759 16.38 -19.23 -0.84
CA ALA A 759 16.09 -19.89 -2.12
C ALA A 759 14.61 -19.70 -2.48
N ARG A 760 14.35 -19.18 -3.68
CA ARG A 760 12.99 -18.86 -4.14
C ARG A 760 12.37 -19.99 -4.97
N ASP A 761 13.20 -20.83 -5.60
CA ASP A 761 12.74 -21.99 -6.34
C ASP A 761 13.71 -23.19 -6.34
N ALA A 762 13.22 -24.33 -6.83
CA ALA A 762 14.00 -25.56 -6.90
C ALA A 762 15.16 -25.51 -7.93
N ARG A 763 15.15 -24.57 -8.88
CA ARG A 763 16.23 -24.38 -9.86
C ARG A 763 17.41 -23.65 -9.24
N GLU A 764 17.17 -22.63 -8.41
CA GLU A 764 18.20 -21.94 -7.63
C GLU A 764 18.90 -22.93 -6.69
N VAL A 765 18.12 -23.76 -5.97
CA VAL A 765 18.68 -24.82 -5.12
C VAL A 765 19.55 -25.80 -5.92
N ALA A 766 19.11 -26.19 -7.12
CA ALA A 766 19.85 -27.12 -7.97
C ALA A 766 21.10 -26.49 -8.62
N ALA A 767 21.05 -25.22 -9.00
CA ALA A 767 22.17 -24.50 -9.61
C ALA A 767 23.32 -24.29 -8.62
N LEU A 768 22.99 -24.00 -7.35
CA LEU A 768 23.98 -23.81 -6.29
C LEU A 768 24.51 -25.12 -5.70
N ALA A 769 23.69 -26.18 -5.63
CA ALA A 769 24.18 -27.53 -5.28
C ALA A 769 25.17 -28.09 -6.34
N ALA A 770 25.06 -27.65 -7.59
CA ALA A 770 26.01 -27.98 -8.64
C ALA A 770 27.34 -27.22 -8.54
N GLY A 771 27.37 -26.07 -7.83
CA GLY A 771 28.57 -25.25 -7.63
C GLY A 771 29.45 -25.66 -6.44
N THR A 772 28.92 -26.47 -5.51
CA THR A 772 29.59 -26.90 -4.26
C THR A 772 30.12 -28.34 -4.31
N ALA A 773 29.81 -29.11 -5.35
CA ALA A 773 30.40 -30.42 -5.58
C ALA A 773 31.68 -30.29 -6.44
N PRO A 774 32.78 -31.02 -6.12
CA PRO A 774 33.85 -31.20 -7.07
C PRO A 774 33.26 -31.76 -8.36
N ALA A 775 33.75 -31.27 -9.51
CA ALA A 775 33.38 -31.78 -10.82
C ALA A 775 33.73 -33.27 -10.94
N HIS A 776 32.86 -34.15 -10.45
CA HIS A 776 32.86 -35.56 -10.80
C HIS A 776 32.22 -35.67 -12.19
N GLU A 777 33.07 -35.70 -13.21
CA GLU A 777 32.71 -35.95 -14.62
C GLU A 777 32.05 -37.32 -14.88
N ASP A 778 31.64 -38.09 -13.86
CA ASP A 778 31.09 -39.46 -14.01
C ASP A 778 29.74 -39.68 -13.29
N SER A 779 28.78 -38.77 -13.44
CA SER A 779 27.36 -39.08 -13.13
C SER A 779 26.43 -38.82 -14.30
N ALA A 780 26.82 -39.32 -15.48
CA ALA A 780 25.96 -39.43 -16.65
C ALA A 780 25.11 -40.71 -16.66
N ASP A 781 24.64 -41.18 -15.50
CA ASP A 781 23.61 -42.22 -15.41
C ASP A 781 22.33 -41.61 -14.84
N ARG A 782 21.66 -40.78 -15.66
CA ARG A 782 20.22 -40.54 -15.45
C ARG A 782 19.50 -41.83 -15.82
N LEU A 783 19.23 -42.67 -14.81
CA LEU A 783 18.43 -43.89 -14.94
C LEU A 783 17.14 -43.59 -15.72
N ASP A 784 16.93 -44.28 -16.84
CA ASP A 784 15.71 -44.14 -17.65
C ASP A 784 14.52 -44.77 -16.90
N PRO A 785 13.49 -44.01 -16.50
CA PRO A 785 12.31 -44.55 -15.82
C PRO A 785 11.54 -45.58 -16.67
N ALA A 786 11.78 -45.63 -17.98
CA ALA A 786 11.20 -46.60 -18.90
C ALA A 786 11.93 -47.95 -18.92
N ASP A 787 13.07 -48.08 -18.22
CA ASP A 787 13.75 -49.38 -18.03
C ASP A 787 12.89 -50.29 -17.10
N PRO A 788 12.57 -51.53 -17.51
CA PRO A 788 11.74 -52.45 -16.73
C PRO A 788 12.27 -52.74 -15.31
N ASP A 789 13.59 -52.80 -15.13
CA ASP A 789 14.20 -53.10 -13.83
C ASP A 789 14.19 -51.87 -12.91
N VAL A 790 14.34 -50.67 -13.48
CA VAL A 790 14.19 -49.39 -12.77
C VAL A 790 12.73 -49.14 -12.40
N ALA A 791 11.80 -49.38 -13.32
CA ALA A 791 10.36 -49.29 -13.07
C ALA A 791 9.92 -50.25 -11.95
N ALA A 792 10.40 -51.50 -11.96
CA ALA A 792 10.11 -52.47 -10.90
C ALA A 792 10.76 -52.13 -9.54
N ALA A 793 11.90 -51.43 -9.55
CA ALA A 793 12.52 -50.91 -8.33
C ALA A 793 11.75 -49.71 -7.77
N LEU A 794 11.37 -48.75 -8.63
CA LEU A 794 10.54 -47.60 -8.28
C LEU A 794 9.17 -48.02 -7.76
N ASP A 795 8.52 -49.00 -8.38
CA ASP A 795 7.22 -49.52 -7.92
C ASP A 795 7.31 -50.17 -6.55
N ARG A 796 8.38 -50.94 -6.26
CA ARG A 796 8.61 -51.50 -4.91
C ARG A 796 8.87 -50.40 -3.90
N PHE A 797 9.71 -49.44 -4.24
CA PHE A 797 10.01 -48.30 -3.37
C PHE A 797 8.75 -47.50 -3.03
N ILE A 798 7.92 -47.20 -4.04
CA ILE A 798 6.65 -46.50 -3.84
C ILE A 798 5.68 -47.34 -3.03
N HIS A 799 5.62 -48.65 -3.21
CA HIS A 799 4.74 -49.50 -2.41
C HIS A 799 5.15 -49.51 -0.92
N ASP A 800 6.45 -49.58 -0.64
CA ASP A 800 6.96 -49.46 0.73
C ASP A 800 6.70 -48.05 1.31
N TYR A 801 6.82 -47.02 0.48
CA TYR A 801 6.48 -45.65 0.85
C TYR A 801 4.97 -45.49 1.14
N GLU A 802 4.08 -46.04 0.32
CA GLU A 802 2.63 -46.05 0.54
C GLU A 802 2.28 -46.66 1.88
N LEU A 803 2.90 -47.80 2.24
CA LEU A 803 2.68 -48.45 3.53
C LEU A 803 3.09 -47.57 4.71
N LYS A 804 4.23 -46.87 4.61
CA LYS A 804 4.69 -45.92 5.63
C LYS A 804 3.78 -44.69 5.69
N TRP A 805 3.37 -44.17 4.54
CA TRP A 805 2.51 -42.99 4.41
C TRP A 805 1.17 -43.16 5.12
N LEU A 806 0.61 -44.37 5.16
CA LEU A 806 -0.63 -44.69 5.89
C LEU A 806 -0.55 -44.40 7.41
N ASP A 807 0.66 -44.38 7.96
CA ASP A 807 0.95 -44.19 9.38
C ASP A 807 1.67 -42.86 9.65
N GLN A 808 1.95 -42.05 8.62
CA GLN A 808 2.53 -40.71 8.74
C GLN A 808 1.45 -39.67 9.02
N THR A 809 1.78 -38.68 9.86
CA THR A 809 0.91 -37.52 10.12
C THR A 809 0.90 -36.61 8.89
N ILE A 810 -0.28 -36.36 8.33
CA ILE A 810 -0.41 -35.60 7.09
C ILE A 810 -0.92 -34.19 7.40
N PRO A 811 -0.18 -33.12 7.04
CA PRO A 811 -0.64 -31.74 7.23
C PRO A 811 -2.01 -31.46 6.61
N ALA A 812 -2.28 -32.01 5.42
CA ALA A 812 -3.58 -31.90 4.74
C ALA A 812 -4.76 -32.56 5.48
N LEU A 813 -4.48 -33.39 6.49
CA LEU A 813 -5.47 -34.01 7.37
C LEU A 813 -5.37 -33.43 8.80
N ALA A 814 -4.91 -32.19 8.93
CA ALA A 814 -4.69 -31.52 10.22
C ALA A 814 -3.82 -32.37 11.18
N GLY A 815 -2.73 -32.93 10.64
CA GLY A 815 -1.77 -33.74 11.41
C GLY A 815 -2.23 -35.17 11.73
N HIS A 816 -3.40 -35.61 11.26
CA HIS A 816 -3.85 -37.00 11.43
C HIS A 816 -3.19 -37.92 10.40
N THR A 817 -3.07 -39.21 10.75
CA THR A 817 -2.65 -40.24 9.79
C THR A 817 -3.81 -40.69 8.90
N PRO A 818 -3.56 -41.21 7.69
CA PRO A 818 -4.61 -41.76 6.84
C PRO A 818 -5.45 -42.84 7.54
N ARG A 819 -4.85 -43.69 8.38
CA ARG A 819 -5.62 -44.68 9.16
C ARG A 819 -6.54 -44.03 10.19
N GLN A 820 -6.05 -43.01 10.90
CA GLN A 820 -6.85 -42.27 11.87
C GLN A 820 -8.02 -41.56 11.18
N ALA A 821 -7.76 -40.88 10.06
CA ALA A 821 -8.79 -40.19 9.30
C ALA A 821 -9.81 -41.17 8.69
N ALA A 822 -9.40 -42.37 8.23
CA ALA A 822 -10.34 -43.38 7.73
C ALA A 822 -11.28 -43.93 8.82
N ALA A 823 -10.78 -44.04 10.06
CA ALA A 823 -11.52 -44.56 11.20
C ALA A 823 -12.44 -43.52 11.86
N ASP A 824 -12.16 -42.23 11.68
CA ASP A 824 -12.97 -41.12 12.18
C ASP A 824 -14.06 -40.73 11.15
N PRO A 825 -15.37 -40.93 11.45
CA PRO A 825 -16.45 -40.58 10.53
C PRO A 825 -16.46 -39.11 10.10
N THR A 826 -15.94 -38.19 10.92
CA THR A 826 -15.90 -36.75 10.64
C THR A 826 -14.75 -36.36 9.72
N ARG A 827 -13.64 -37.13 9.72
CA ARG A 827 -12.44 -36.89 8.91
C ARG A 827 -12.31 -37.84 7.71
N ARG A 828 -13.09 -38.91 7.66
CA ARG A 828 -13.09 -39.89 6.54
C ARG A 828 -13.32 -39.22 5.19
N GLY A 829 -14.17 -38.19 5.14
CA GLY A 829 -14.39 -37.40 3.93
C GLY A 829 -13.20 -36.52 3.52
N ASP A 830 -12.36 -36.07 4.47
CA ASP A 830 -11.14 -35.31 4.19
C ASP A 830 -10.11 -36.21 3.50
N LEU A 831 -9.96 -37.44 4.01
CA LEU A 831 -9.08 -38.44 3.43
C LEU A 831 -9.51 -38.86 2.03
N ILE A 832 -10.81 -39.08 1.80
CA ILE A 832 -11.31 -39.39 0.45
C ILE A 832 -10.98 -38.25 -0.52
N ARG A 833 -11.18 -36.99 -0.12
CA ARG A 833 -10.83 -35.82 -0.94
C ARG A 833 -9.34 -35.73 -1.26
N LEU A 834 -8.48 -36.01 -0.29
CA LEU A 834 -7.03 -36.06 -0.51
C LEU A 834 -6.65 -37.16 -1.52
N LEU A 835 -7.29 -38.33 -1.44
CA LEU A 835 -7.05 -39.42 -2.40
C LEU A 835 -7.61 -39.11 -3.79
N ASP A 836 -8.72 -38.35 -3.88
CA ASP A 836 -9.31 -37.91 -5.14
C ASP A 836 -8.47 -36.82 -5.84
N SER A 837 -7.60 -36.10 -5.11
CA SER A 837 -6.67 -35.13 -5.71
C SER A 837 -5.44 -35.78 -6.33
N PHE A 838 -5.18 -37.07 -6.08
CA PHE A 838 -4.04 -37.76 -6.66
C PHE A 838 -4.30 -38.07 -8.15
N PRO A 839 -3.30 -37.92 -9.03
CA PRO A 839 -3.46 -38.21 -10.44
C PRO A 839 -3.83 -39.68 -10.67
N THR A 840 -4.92 -39.93 -11.38
CA THR A 840 -5.37 -41.28 -11.74
C THR A 840 -4.70 -41.73 -13.03
N HIS A 841 -3.47 -42.24 -12.96
CA HIS A 841 -2.84 -42.93 -14.09
C HIS A 841 -2.09 -44.19 -13.65
N HIS A 842 -2.32 -45.30 -14.36
CA HIS A 842 -1.68 -46.59 -14.10
C HIS A 842 -0.29 -46.74 -14.74
N ASP A 843 0.15 -45.78 -15.56
CA ASP A 843 1.29 -45.95 -16.47
C ASP A 843 2.51 -45.07 -16.14
N ASN A 844 2.58 -44.48 -14.94
CA ASN A 844 3.74 -43.69 -14.52
C ASN A 844 4.45 -44.33 -13.31
N PRO A 845 5.44 -45.22 -13.54
CA PRO A 845 6.23 -45.85 -12.49
C PRO A 845 6.81 -44.78 -11.56
N GLY A 846 6.73 -44.98 -10.24
CA GLY A 846 7.23 -44.00 -9.27
C GLY A 846 6.20 -43.03 -8.67
N THR A 847 4.89 -43.23 -8.88
CA THR A 847 3.82 -42.39 -8.28
C THR A 847 2.87 -43.20 -7.38
N MET A 848 2.36 -42.58 -6.31
CA MET A 848 1.42 -43.22 -5.38
C MET A 848 0.11 -43.58 -6.07
N ASN A 849 -0.41 -44.77 -5.81
CA ASN A 849 -1.65 -45.26 -6.41
C ASN A 849 -2.83 -45.09 -5.44
N PRO A 850 -3.79 -44.20 -5.75
CA PRO A 850 -4.90 -43.92 -4.85
C PRO A 850 -5.83 -45.14 -4.64
N ASP A 851 -5.94 -46.06 -5.60
CA ASP A 851 -6.77 -47.27 -5.46
C ASP A 851 -6.14 -48.28 -4.49
N ARG A 852 -4.80 -48.41 -4.48
CA ARG A 852 -4.09 -49.22 -3.49
C ARG A 852 -4.28 -48.66 -2.08
N LEU A 853 -4.18 -47.33 -1.93
CA LEU A 853 -4.40 -46.64 -0.66
C LEU A 853 -5.85 -46.82 -0.19
N ARG A 854 -6.84 -46.63 -1.08
CA ARG A 854 -8.26 -46.87 -0.79
C ARG A 854 -8.53 -48.29 -0.32
N ALA A 855 -7.96 -49.29 -1.00
CA ALA A 855 -8.07 -50.70 -0.62
C ALA A 855 -7.43 -50.98 0.76
N ALA A 856 -6.27 -50.39 1.06
CA ALA A 856 -5.58 -50.55 2.34
C ALA A 856 -6.31 -49.87 3.52
N LEU A 857 -7.16 -48.88 3.23
CA LEU A 857 -7.93 -48.10 4.21
C LEU A 857 -9.40 -48.53 4.32
N ASP A 858 -9.82 -49.56 3.58
CA ASP A 858 -11.22 -50.01 3.45
C ASP A 858 -12.19 -48.88 3.09
N LEU A 859 -11.75 -48.03 2.15
CA LEU A 859 -12.51 -46.96 1.52
C LEU A 859 -12.93 -47.47 0.14
N ARG A 860 -14.20 -47.81 -0.03
CA ARG A 860 -14.75 -48.23 -1.33
C ARG A 860 -15.41 -47.09 -2.07
#